data_AF-A0AAU2N5G2-F1
#
_entry.id   AF-A0AAU2N5G2-F1
#
_cell.length_a   1.000
_cell.length_b   1.000
_cell.length_c   1.000
_cell.angle_alpha   90.00
_cell.angle_beta   90.00
_cell.angle_gamma   90.00
#
_symmetry.space_group_name_H-M   'P 1'
#
loop_
_entity.id
_entity.type
_entity.pdbx_description
1 polymer ?
#
loop_
_entity_poly.entity_id
_entity_poly.type
_entity_poly.pdbx_seq_one_letter_code
_entity_poly.pdbx_strand_id
1 'polypeptide(L)'
;MASAGAPGVRELAVLLRAAGLDPSAGELADALWLAGHIGGPGQALPGGPGPGEARTGAGDPAGEPAGPVRADTEGDAPVGLYAPGAARTDGADGERPGESPEEYGVPVRVPGAAALPRILDIQRALRALQRHRPPGPPTRLVIDEAATAEASARALGLVIPVLRPESRREATVRLVMDASPSMAVWQDMFEELRSVCERLGAFRDVQVHYLHRLVDGTAALGRSPAPGCVRASGLRSGDQLRDPTGRALTMVVSDCAGPLWREGTAQRLLHRWAECTPCMVVQPLPQRLWGRSWLPTERGTLTRPEGGGQTLTFRPDRPPLPGRPTGGLTVPVLPPSAAALGSWARLLAGLAAGPVPAEVGRVLADHPAAPLPPPRAVRPPRELVARFRSAAAPRAVQLAVYLSAAPLTLPVMRLVQRTMLPDSEPSDLAEVLLSGLLRRSGPTPGHWYEFVPGVQDVLLGPLGRDEAALVLKHCSEYVLAHFGRGVRNFPALAVSQLTGIPPAVADPGPEEDERAPEGRLPQAFAQVSAKVVRRYLPGMPEEGPAVRRPPAAPVPTRAGAVRAARDRLADADADGDGGARALYEAVAVLRRAVTAPPGPGDPPEEAETELAGALLRLWAAQRDPELLAEAERAVTGLRTARAAAVLGRVLYERALAAGPDAQLLAAADMEFAAAGAAADPELRRDCAVRRAETLIRLSGLRDEAGALREARAALEPLAGPAPGAAPGTDSPDSGAESGGGAGPAPYPELHLALGRVLLALLPRTQDPAERTALAEQAAARLAAALTTPTPAPGRTGPGAAQVRLELADALRHLPGRLEEAAGQLDAALAEAGGDPELRLAALVCLARVHRERYARDADPAALEDAAEAYGRARRLIPRDAEAYGELLPEWGDVLLDRARAADGRRFTGAAVRVLRESRAAVPQSDPGAAHRLLRLATGLRLRHAYEGDPVDLREAEYLLELAVRHSRDPLEQARAWRDHGDVQQEIHGHTRALDRLDRAADSYRRAWRAALEADVEDREDTAVQLAARVQQLRGDVLERLARPRAALDAYRSALELWTRTREAATGRSEAVRARILALEAGL
;
A
#
# COMPACT_ATOMS: atom_id res chain seq x y z
N MET A 1 54.80 51.65 4.24
CA MET A 1 53.36 51.48 3.97
C MET A 1 53.24 50.21 3.10
N ALA A 2 53.13 48.97 3.60
CA ALA A 2 52.28 48.33 4.62
C ALA A 2 50.80 48.20 4.20
N SER A 3 50.26 46.96 4.35
CA SER A 3 48.85 46.48 4.16
C SER A 3 48.53 45.89 2.77
N ALA A 4 47.97 44.69 2.57
CA ALA A 4 47.17 43.82 3.45
C ALA A 4 47.49 42.32 3.22
N GLY A 5 47.91 41.62 4.27
CA GLY A 5 48.07 40.17 4.27
C GLY A 5 46.75 39.47 4.61
N ALA A 6 46.50 38.32 3.98
CA ALA A 6 45.27 37.55 4.09
C ALA A 6 44.90 37.17 5.55
N PRO A 7 43.69 37.50 6.04
CA PRO A 7 43.14 36.95 7.27
C PRO A 7 42.49 35.61 6.94
N GLY A 8 43.22 34.49 7.07
CA GLY A 8 42.80 33.22 6.45
C GLY A 8 42.43 32.12 7.44
N VAL A 9 43.43 31.59 8.13
CA VAL A 9 43.27 30.30 8.85
C VAL A 9 43.39 30.47 10.36
N ARG A 10 44.21 31.43 10.81
CA ARG A 10 44.46 31.66 12.24
C ARG A 10 43.25 32.29 12.94
N GLU A 11 42.58 33.23 12.30
CA GLU A 11 41.34 33.82 12.84
C GLU A 11 40.17 32.84 12.81
N LEU A 12 40.08 31.99 11.78
CA LEU A 12 39.08 30.91 11.73
C LEU A 12 39.31 29.89 12.85
N ALA A 13 40.56 29.47 13.08
CA ALA A 13 40.90 28.57 14.18
C ALA A 13 40.60 29.21 15.56
N VAL A 14 40.85 30.51 15.71
CA VAL A 14 40.52 31.25 16.94
C VAL A 14 39.00 31.37 17.14
N LEU A 15 38.23 31.64 16.09
CA LEU A 15 36.76 31.71 16.14
C LEU A 15 36.12 30.36 16.47
N LEU A 16 36.60 29.28 15.84
CA LEU A 16 36.09 27.92 16.11
C LEU A 16 36.41 27.49 17.55
N ARG A 17 37.62 27.82 18.05
CA ARG A 17 37.98 27.61 19.46
C ARG A 17 37.16 28.45 20.42
N ALA A 18 36.84 29.68 20.07
CA ALA A 18 35.95 30.53 20.86
C ALA A 18 34.52 29.97 20.92
N ALA A 19 34.06 29.25 19.89
CA ALA A 19 32.77 28.56 19.84
C ALA A 19 32.79 27.14 20.46
N GLY A 20 33.87 26.76 21.16
CA GLY A 20 33.99 25.48 21.86
C GLY A 20 34.41 24.29 20.99
N LEU A 21 34.89 24.53 19.77
CA LEU A 21 35.40 23.50 18.85
C LEU A 21 36.93 23.58 18.78
N ASP A 22 37.66 22.49 18.99
CA ASP A 22 39.12 22.45 18.79
C ASP A 22 39.49 21.57 17.58
N PRO A 23 39.28 22.07 16.35
CA PRO A 23 39.51 21.28 15.15
C PRO A 23 40.99 21.02 14.95
N SER A 24 41.32 19.77 14.62
CA SER A 24 42.63 19.37 14.13
C SER A 24 42.98 20.05 12.80
N ALA A 25 44.25 20.06 12.43
CA ALA A 25 44.69 20.63 11.16
C ALA A 25 44.01 19.98 9.94
N GLY A 26 43.64 18.69 10.05
CA GLY A 26 42.86 17.98 9.03
C GLY A 26 41.43 18.48 8.94
N GLU A 27 40.74 18.63 10.08
CA GLU A 27 39.36 19.13 10.12
C GLU A 27 39.25 20.60 9.68
N LEU A 28 40.27 21.43 9.96
CA LEU A 28 40.37 22.79 9.42
C LEU A 28 40.56 22.80 7.90
N ALA A 29 41.38 21.89 7.36
CA ALA A 29 41.57 21.74 5.92
C ALA A 29 40.29 21.25 5.23
N ASP A 30 39.61 20.26 5.82
CA ASP A 30 38.35 19.73 5.31
C ASP A 30 37.23 20.77 5.37
N ALA A 31 37.14 21.57 6.44
CA ALA A 31 36.17 22.65 6.55
C ALA A 31 36.40 23.75 5.50
N LEU A 32 37.67 24.15 5.27
CA LEU A 32 38.02 25.12 4.22
C LEU A 32 37.79 24.56 2.82
N TRP A 33 38.07 23.28 2.61
CA TRP A 33 37.82 22.59 1.35
C TRP A 33 36.31 22.48 1.06
N LEU A 34 35.51 22.10 2.06
CA LEU A 34 34.05 22.04 1.98
C LEU A 34 33.43 23.42 1.74
N ALA A 35 33.94 24.47 2.39
CA ALA A 35 33.48 25.84 2.17
C ALA A 35 33.65 26.31 0.70
N GLY A 36 34.63 25.77 -0.03
CA GLY A 36 34.81 26.02 -1.46
C GLY A 36 33.85 25.25 -2.38
N HIS A 37 33.15 24.25 -1.86
CA HIS A 37 32.27 23.34 -2.62
C HIS A 37 30.80 23.40 -2.19
N ILE A 38 30.50 24.04 -1.06
CA ILE A 38 29.15 24.36 -0.64
C ILE A 38 28.82 25.73 -1.25
N GLY A 39 27.89 25.75 -2.21
CA GLY A 39 27.39 26.99 -2.80
C GLY A 39 26.94 27.97 -1.72
N GLY A 40 27.31 29.25 -1.87
CA GLY A 40 27.05 30.29 -0.87
C GLY A 40 25.59 30.28 -0.40
N PRO A 41 25.33 30.61 0.88
CA PRO A 41 23.99 30.50 1.46
C PRO A 41 23.02 31.36 0.64
N GLY A 42 22.00 30.72 0.07
CA GLY A 42 20.82 31.42 -0.43
C GLY A 42 20.26 32.29 0.69
N GLN A 43 19.91 33.54 0.36
CA GLN A 43 19.43 34.55 1.29
C GLN A 43 18.43 33.97 2.30
N ALA A 44 18.86 33.88 3.55
CA ALA A 44 17.96 33.67 4.68
C ALA A 44 17.18 34.97 4.92
N LEU A 45 15.85 34.86 4.89
CA LEU A 45 14.94 35.92 5.36
C LEU A 45 15.25 36.24 6.83
N PRO A 46 15.24 37.53 7.24
CA PRO A 46 15.70 37.93 8.56
C PRO A 46 14.60 37.74 9.62
N GLY A 47 14.92 36.97 10.65
CA GLY A 47 14.15 36.86 11.90
C GLY A 47 14.83 35.87 12.85
N GLY A 48 15.55 36.37 13.87
CA GLY A 48 16.43 35.61 14.77
C GLY A 48 15.71 34.73 15.82
N PRO A 49 16.34 34.38 16.97
CA PRO A 49 17.67 34.75 17.49
C PRO A 49 18.66 33.58 17.61
N GLY A 50 19.94 33.95 17.77
CA GLY A 50 21.11 33.08 17.77
C GLY A 50 21.37 32.23 19.03
N PRO A 51 22.53 31.55 19.06
CA PRO A 51 22.73 30.26 19.72
C PRO A 51 23.48 30.33 21.05
N GLY A 52 23.26 29.33 21.92
CA GLY A 52 23.96 29.10 23.17
C GLY A 52 24.50 27.67 23.29
N GLU A 53 25.70 27.49 22.75
CA GLU A 53 26.83 26.63 23.11
C GLU A 53 26.71 25.19 23.68
N ALA A 54 27.62 24.39 23.12
CA ALA A 54 27.95 23.00 23.39
C ALA A 54 28.69 22.78 24.72
N ARG A 55 28.67 21.51 25.17
CA ARG A 55 29.80 20.91 25.89
C ARG A 55 30.07 19.49 25.39
N THR A 56 31.27 19.33 24.86
CA THR A 56 31.97 18.09 24.51
C THR A 56 32.46 17.33 25.75
N GLY A 57 32.59 16.02 25.63
CA GLY A 57 33.35 15.14 26.53
C GLY A 57 33.46 13.73 25.93
N ALA A 58 34.68 13.37 25.50
CA ALA A 58 35.02 12.18 24.74
C ALA A 58 35.39 10.98 25.62
N GLY A 59 35.34 9.77 25.03
CA GLY A 59 36.13 8.62 25.44
C GLY A 59 35.54 7.30 24.97
N ASP A 60 36.06 6.71 23.89
CA ASP A 60 35.94 5.27 23.64
C ASP A 60 37.26 4.74 23.06
N PRO A 61 37.78 3.58 23.54
CA PRO A 61 39.06 3.03 23.14
C PRO A 61 38.96 2.13 21.90
N ALA A 62 40.11 1.97 21.24
CA ALA A 62 40.32 1.15 20.06
C ALA A 62 40.03 -0.35 20.31
N GLY A 63 39.28 -0.97 19.39
CA GLY A 63 39.11 -2.41 19.25
C GLY A 63 39.68 -2.93 17.92
N GLU A 64 40.44 -4.01 18.00
CA GLU A 64 41.19 -4.66 16.92
C GLU A 64 40.31 -5.20 15.77
N PRO A 65 40.81 -5.27 14.53
CA PRO A 65 40.08 -5.87 13.41
C PRO A 65 40.18 -7.39 13.42
N ALA A 66 39.05 -8.06 13.69
CA ALA A 66 38.89 -9.50 13.48
C ALA A 66 38.95 -9.86 11.98
N GLY A 67 39.77 -10.85 11.63
CA GLY A 67 39.93 -11.34 10.26
C GLY A 67 38.69 -12.10 9.74
N PRO A 68 38.51 -12.21 8.41
CA PRO A 68 37.35 -12.87 7.84
C PRO A 68 37.48 -14.39 7.95
N VAL A 69 36.52 -15.01 8.63
CA VAL A 69 36.26 -16.46 8.62
C VAL A 69 35.88 -16.87 7.20
N ARG A 70 36.59 -17.87 6.65
CA ARG A 70 36.21 -18.56 5.42
C ARG A 70 34.99 -19.43 5.69
N ALA A 71 33.90 -19.21 4.95
CA ALA A 71 32.78 -20.14 4.88
C ALA A 71 33.05 -21.16 3.76
N ASP A 72 32.94 -22.44 4.10
CA ASP A 72 33.11 -23.58 3.21
C ASP A 72 32.04 -23.63 2.10
N THR A 73 32.41 -24.33 1.03
CA THR A 73 31.69 -24.43 -0.24
C THR A 73 30.89 -25.74 -0.30
N GLU A 74 29.57 -25.68 -0.24
CA GLU A 74 28.59 -26.69 -0.70
C GLU A 74 27.28 -25.91 -0.99
N GLY A 75 26.42 -26.13 -1.98
CA GLY A 75 26.27 -27.03 -3.12
C GLY A 75 25.09 -26.45 -3.94
N ASP A 76 24.99 -26.79 -5.21
CA ASP A 76 24.08 -26.26 -6.25
C ASP A 76 22.65 -25.90 -5.75
N ALA A 77 22.27 -24.60 -5.81
CA ALA A 77 20.95 -24.10 -5.42
C ALA A 77 20.23 -23.43 -6.61
N PRO A 78 18.99 -23.85 -6.97
CA PRO A 78 18.31 -23.38 -8.18
C PRO A 78 17.66 -21.98 -8.03
N VAL A 79 17.63 -21.25 -9.15
CA VAL A 79 17.10 -19.88 -9.30
C VAL A 79 15.57 -19.85 -9.26
N GLY A 80 14.99 -19.02 -8.38
CA GLY A 80 13.55 -18.75 -8.30
C GLY A 80 13.12 -17.58 -9.19
N LEU A 81 11.98 -17.72 -9.87
CA LEU A 81 11.36 -16.71 -10.74
C LEU A 81 10.49 -15.68 -9.99
N TYR A 82 10.69 -15.55 -8.68
CA TYR A 82 10.23 -14.43 -7.87
C TYR A 82 11.42 -13.94 -7.04
N ALA A 83 11.52 -12.62 -6.88
CA ALA A 83 12.52 -12.03 -5.98
C ALA A 83 12.39 -12.66 -4.58
N PRO A 84 13.50 -12.97 -3.90
CA PRO A 84 13.44 -13.40 -2.51
C PRO A 84 12.75 -12.33 -1.68
N GLY A 85 11.81 -12.76 -0.83
CA GLY A 85 11.14 -11.91 0.16
C GLY A 85 12.16 -11.02 0.85
N ALA A 86 11.85 -9.73 0.89
CA ALA A 86 12.74 -8.68 1.31
C ALA A 86 13.45 -9.00 2.64
N ALA A 87 14.76 -9.28 2.55
CA ALA A 87 15.66 -9.05 3.66
C ALA A 87 15.63 -7.55 3.93
N ARG A 88 15.09 -7.19 5.11
CA ARG A 88 14.90 -5.81 5.56
C ARG A 88 16.25 -5.12 5.73
N THR A 89 16.47 -4.07 4.94
CA THR A 89 17.34 -2.95 5.32
C THR A 89 16.45 -1.76 5.63
N ASP A 90 16.52 -1.31 6.88
CA ASP A 90 15.77 -0.21 7.50
C ASP A 90 15.91 1.14 6.77
N GLY A 91 14.84 1.95 6.80
CA GLY A 91 14.95 3.41 6.87
C GLY A 91 14.07 4.26 5.94
N ALA A 92 13.26 5.13 6.56
CA ALA A 92 12.88 6.50 6.18
C ALA A 92 11.65 6.80 5.28
N ASP A 93 10.69 7.48 5.93
CA ASP A 93 9.37 8.06 5.59
C ASP A 93 9.30 9.01 4.38
N GLY A 94 8.19 9.24 3.66
CA GLY A 94 6.77 8.90 3.86
C GLY A 94 5.93 9.05 2.57
N GLU A 95 4.61 8.93 2.75
CA GLU A 95 3.44 9.16 1.87
C GLU A 95 3.17 8.22 0.67
N ARG A 96 2.06 7.44 0.79
CA ARG A 96 1.37 6.82 -0.35
C ARG A 96 -0.16 6.80 -0.23
N PRO A 97 -0.83 6.96 -1.39
CA PRO A 97 -2.28 6.84 -1.56
C PRO A 97 -2.74 5.37 -1.62
N GLY A 98 -4.02 5.16 -1.27
CA GLY A 98 -4.81 3.93 -1.19
C GLY A 98 -4.23 2.65 -1.82
N GLU A 99 -3.98 1.66 -0.96
CA GLU A 99 -3.59 0.30 -1.34
C GLU A 99 -4.81 -0.50 -1.84
N SER A 100 -4.78 -0.85 -3.13
CA SER A 100 -5.58 -1.93 -3.70
C SER A 100 -4.90 -3.28 -3.50
N PRO A 101 -5.64 -4.40 -3.35
CA PRO A 101 -5.07 -5.70 -2.95
C PRO A 101 -4.16 -6.27 -4.05
N GLU A 102 -2.89 -6.53 -3.72
CA GLU A 102 -1.95 -7.24 -4.60
C GLU A 102 -2.14 -8.75 -4.44
N GLU A 103 -2.52 -9.43 -5.53
CA GLU A 103 -2.65 -10.89 -5.67
C GLU A 103 -1.36 -11.62 -5.27
N TYR A 104 -1.39 -12.33 -4.15
CA TYR A 104 -0.36 -13.32 -3.79
C TYR A 104 -0.56 -14.60 -4.62
N GLY A 105 0.10 -14.68 -5.78
CA GLY A 105 0.19 -15.91 -6.56
C GLY A 105 1.24 -16.88 -6.01
N VAL A 106 0.87 -18.14 -5.79
CA VAL A 106 1.78 -19.25 -5.50
C VAL A 106 2.74 -19.45 -6.69
N PRO A 107 4.06 -19.58 -6.49
CA PRO A 107 5.01 -19.68 -7.59
C PRO A 107 4.88 -21.02 -8.34
N VAL A 108 4.26 -20.99 -9.51
CA VAL A 108 4.31 -22.11 -10.46
C VAL A 108 5.66 -22.11 -11.18
N ARG A 109 6.44 -23.16 -10.96
CA ARG A 109 7.73 -23.38 -11.61
C ARG A 109 7.54 -23.81 -13.05
N VAL A 110 7.71 -22.89 -14.00
CA VAL A 110 7.81 -23.22 -15.43
C VAL A 110 9.26 -23.00 -15.86
N PRO A 111 9.93 -24.00 -16.46
CA PRO A 111 11.27 -23.80 -17.03
C PRO A 111 11.22 -22.67 -18.07
N GLY A 112 11.87 -21.55 -17.79
CA GLY A 112 12.00 -20.46 -18.74
C GLY A 112 13.02 -20.82 -19.84
N ALA A 113 12.66 -20.57 -21.10
CA ALA A 113 13.66 -20.51 -22.16
C ALA A 113 14.58 -19.31 -21.92
N ALA A 114 15.90 -19.49 -22.07
CA ALA A 114 16.88 -18.42 -21.88
C ALA A 114 16.58 -17.22 -22.80
N ALA A 115 16.59 -16.01 -22.23
CA ALA A 115 16.27 -14.76 -22.93
C ALA A 115 17.42 -14.30 -23.85
N LEU A 116 18.67 -14.61 -23.49
CA LEU A 116 19.84 -14.43 -24.34
C LEU A 116 20.18 -15.73 -25.08
N PRO A 117 20.15 -15.74 -26.42
CA PRO A 117 20.62 -16.86 -27.20
C PRO A 117 22.11 -17.11 -26.90
N ARG A 118 22.46 -18.34 -26.52
CA ARG A 118 23.86 -18.79 -26.33
C ARG A 118 24.63 -17.93 -25.31
N ILE A 119 24.10 -17.80 -24.09
CA ILE A 119 24.70 -17.06 -22.97
C ILE A 119 26.20 -17.34 -22.75
N LEU A 120 26.65 -18.59 -22.95
CA LEU A 120 28.06 -18.98 -22.84
C LEU A 120 28.96 -18.31 -23.89
N ASP A 121 28.45 -18.06 -25.09
CA ASP A 121 29.19 -17.36 -26.15
C ASP A 121 29.37 -15.88 -25.79
N ILE A 122 28.36 -15.27 -25.17
CA ILE A 122 28.44 -13.89 -24.65
C ILE A 122 29.46 -13.81 -23.52
N GLN A 123 29.43 -14.75 -22.57
CA GLN A 123 30.41 -14.81 -21.49
C GLN A 123 31.83 -14.97 -22.03
N ARG A 124 32.04 -15.85 -23.02
CA ARG A 124 33.35 -16.02 -23.69
C ARG A 124 33.81 -14.75 -24.40
N ALA A 125 32.90 -14.08 -25.11
CA ALA A 125 33.18 -12.86 -25.85
C ALA A 125 33.62 -11.70 -24.93
N LEU A 126 33.00 -11.57 -23.75
CA LEU A 126 33.33 -10.52 -22.79
C LEU A 126 34.62 -10.80 -21.98
N ARG A 127 35.22 -12.00 -22.04
CA ARG A 127 36.46 -12.33 -21.30
C ARG A 127 37.61 -11.36 -21.57
N ALA A 128 37.63 -10.73 -22.73
CA ALA A 128 38.60 -9.68 -23.06
C ALA A 128 38.65 -8.56 -22.00
N LEU A 129 37.53 -8.24 -21.33
CA LEU A 129 37.46 -7.23 -20.28
C LEU A 129 38.28 -7.57 -19.03
N GLN A 130 38.66 -8.84 -18.81
CA GLN A 130 39.61 -9.19 -17.73
C GLN A 130 40.99 -8.55 -17.92
N ARG A 131 41.33 -8.16 -19.16
CA ARG A 131 42.57 -7.45 -19.50
C ARG A 131 42.39 -5.93 -19.56
N HIS A 132 41.17 -5.42 -19.39
CA HIS A 132 40.92 -3.99 -19.35
C HIS A 132 41.57 -3.39 -18.10
N ARG A 133 42.29 -2.27 -18.30
CA ARG A 133 42.88 -1.50 -17.20
C ARG A 133 42.33 -0.08 -17.22
N PRO A 134 41.73 0.40 -16.13
CA PRO A 134 41.30 1.78 -16.02
C PRO A 134 42.54 2.70 -15.98
N PRO A 135 42.44 3.95 -16.47
CA PRO A 135 43.57 4.87 -16.52
C PRO A 135 43.94 5.48 -15.15
N GLY A 136 43.09 5.35 -14.12
CA GLY A 136 43.34 5.91 -12.80
C GLY A 136 44.45 5.20 -12.01
N PRO A 137 45.04 5.85 -10.99
CA PRO A 137 46.08 5.26 -10.15
C PRO A 137 45.51 4.12 -9.28
N PRO A 138 46.18 2.96 -9.18
CA PRO A 138 45.64 1.72 -8.63
C PRO A 138 45.06 1.91 -7.21
N THR A 139 43.84 1.42 -6.97
CA THR A 139 43.15 1.63 -5.68
C THR A 139 43.69 0.75 -4.55
N ARG A 140 44.34 -0.36 -4.89
CA ARG A 140 44.91 -1.28 -3.93
C ARG A 140 46.39 -1.47 -4.20
N LEU A 141 47.19 -1.08 -3.23
CA LEU A 141 48.59 -1.41 -3.16
C LEU A 141 48.73 -2.58 -2.18
N VAL A 142 49.46 -3.60 -2.60
CA VAL A 142 49.86 -4.72 -1.74
C VAL A 142 51.35 -4.60 -1.46
N ILE A 143 51.76 -5.11 -0.30
CA ILE A 143 53.18 -5.17 0.04
C ILE A 143 53.85 -6.13 -0.95
N ASP A 144 54.90 -5.65 -1.60
CA ASP A 144 55.85 -6.51 -2.29
C ASP A 144 56.74 -7.13 -1.22
N GLU A 145 56.40 -8.34 -0.79
CA GLU A 145 57.10 -9.03 0.31
C GLU A 145 58.60 -9.15 0.03
N ALA A 146 58.99 -9.46 -1.22
CA ALA A 146 60.38 -9.61 -1.61
C ALA A 146 61.12 -8.26 -1.61
N ALA A 147 60.53 -7.23 -2.25
CA ALA A 147 61.16 -5.92 -2.28
C ALA A 147 61.18 -5.24 -0.89
N THR A 148 60.18 -5.51 -0.05
CA THR A 148 60.11 -5.07 1.35
C THR A 148 61.19 -5.74 2.18
N ALA A 149 61.36 -7.06 2.06
CA ALA A 149 62.42 -7.79 2.75
C ALA A 149 63.80 -7.25 2.34
N GLU A 150 64.01 -6.99 1.06
CA GLU A 150 65.28 -6.50 0.55
C GLU A 150 65.56 -5.03 0.92
N ALA A 151 64.56 -4.15 0.85
CA ALA A 151 64.68 -2.77 1.32
C ALA A 151 64.96 -2.71 2.83
N SER A 152 64.30 -3.57 3.61
CA SER A 152 64.48 -3.66 5.06
C SER A 152 65.85 -4.21 5.43
N ALA A 153 66.35 -5.21 4.70
CA ALA A 153 67.69 -5.76 4.89
C ALA A 153 68.78 -4.72 4.61
N ARG A 154 68.62 -3.91 3.55
CA ARG A 154 69.56 -2.82 3.22
C ARG A 154 69.52 -1.66 4.23
N ALA A 155 68.39 -1.48 4.91
CA ALA A 155 68.20 -0.43 5.91
C ALA A 155 68.64 -0.82 7.34
N LEU A 156 69.48 -1.85 7.47
CA LEU A 156 70.11 -2.27 8.74
C LEU A 156 69.08 -2.59 9.85
N GLY A 157 67.95 -3.21 9.48
CA GLY A 157 66.95 -3.71 10.43
C GLY A 157 65.68 -2.84 10.59
N LEU A 158 65.58 -1.72 9.87
CA LEU A 158 64.34 -0.95 9.76
C LEU A 158 63.40 -1.59 8.73
N VAL A 159 62.14 -1.86 9.11
CA VAL A 159 61.15 -2.42 8.18
C VAL A 159 60.64 -1.33 7.24
N ILE A 160 61.01 -1.42 5.96
CA ILE A 160 60.60 -0.48 4.90
C ILE A 160 59.61 -1.17 3.95
N PRO A 161 58.29 -0.94 4.08
CA PRO A 161 57.30 -1.53 3.20
C PRO A 161 57.43 -0.96 1.78
N VAL A 162 57.71 -1.84 0.82
CA VAL A 162 57.63 -1.53 -0.62
C VAL A 162 56.26 -1.95 -1.11
N LEU A 163 55.51 -1.01 -1.65
CA LEU A 163 54.15 -1.22 -2.13
C LEU A 163 54.15 -1.42 -3.65
N ARG A 164 53.45 -2.46 -4.12
CA ARG A 164 53.20 -2.71 -5.55
C ARG A 164 51.70 -2.72 -5.84
N PRO A 165 51.26 -2.29 -7.03
CA PRO A 165 49.85 -2.26 -7.36
C PRO A 165 49.28 -3.66 -7.60
N GLU A 166 48.14 -3.95 -6.96
CA GLU A 166 47.37 -5.16 -7.20
C GLU A 166 46.35 -4.92 -8.33
N SER A 167 46.76 -5.24 -9.57
CA SER A 167 46.03 -4.89 -10.79
C SER A 167 44.86 -5.82 -11.17
N ARG A 168 44.39 -6.68 -10.26
CA ARG A 168 43.26 -7.59 -10.55
C ARG A 168 41.94 -6.92 -10.19
N ARG A 169 40.99 -6.92 -11.14
CA ARG A 169 39.60 -6.46 -10.95
C ARG A 169 39.52 -5.01 -10.47
N GLU A 170 40.12 -4.08 -11.22
CA GLU A 170 40.11 -2.66 -10.85
C GLU A 170 38.86 -1.91 -11.34
N ALA A 171 38.19 -2.40 -12.38
CA ALA A 171 37.05 -1.73 -12.99
C ALA A 171 35.72 -2.15 -12.36
N THR A 172 34.78 -1.22 -12.23
CA THR A 172 33.38 -1.50 -11.82
C THR A 172 32.49 -1.45 -13.05
N VAL A 173 31.57 -2.39 -13.22
CA VAL A 173 30.55 -2.29 -14.28
C VAL A 173 29.24 -1.76 -13.71
N ARG A 174 28.65 -0.79 -14.40
CA ARG A 174 27.34 -0.22 -14.10
C ARG A 174 26.36 -0.64 -15.18
N LEU A 175 25.44 -1.53 -14.82
CA LEU A 175 24.35 -1.99 -15.66
C LEU A 175 23.13 -1.12 -15.39
N VAL A 176 22.71 -0.33 -16.39
CA VAL A 176 21.59 0.61 -16.26
C VAL A 176 20.49 0.21 -17.23
N MET A 177 19.34 -0.27 -16.73
CA MET A 177 18.19 -0.59 -17.58
C MET A 177 17.21 0.58 -17.64
N ASP A 178 16.77 0.95 -18.84
CA ASP A 178 15.64 1.87 -19.00
C ASP A 178 14.36 1.24 -18.41
N ALA A 179 13.66 1.97 -17.53
CA ALA A 179 12.43 1.52 -16.87
C ALA A 179 11.15 1.91 -17.65
N SER A 180 11.28 2.24 -18.94
CA SER A 180 10.13 2.52 -19.80
C SER A 180 9.24 1.27 -20.00
N PRO A 181 7.93 1.44 -20.27
CA PRO A 181 7.00 0.33 -20.41
C PRO A 181 7.40 -0.78 -21.39
N SER A 182 8.01 -0.41 -22.51
CA SER A 182 8.48 -1.34 -23.55
C SER A 182 9.67 -2.17 -23.09
N MET A 183 10.38 -1.74 -22.03
CA MET A 183 11.53 -2.45 -21.49
C MET A 183 11.16 -3.65 -20.62
N ALA A 184 9.91 -3.76 -20.20
CA ALA A 184 9.45 -4.89 -19.38
C ALA A 184 9.63 -6.25 -20.09
N VAL A 185 9.58 -6.31 -21.43
CA VAL A 185 9.82 -7.58 -22.16
C VAL A 185 11.28 -8.04 -22.07
N TRP A 186 12.21 -7.14 -21.77
CA TRP A 186 13.65 -7.35 -21.77
C TRP A 186 14.25 -7.58 -20.38
N GLN A 187 13.42 -7.68 -19.34
CA GLN A 187 13.86 -7.87 -17.95
C GLN A 187 14.72 -9.13 -17.78
N ASP A 188 14.22 -10.27 -18.27
CA ASP A 188 14.91 -11.57 -18.20
C ASP A 188 16.29 -11.49 -18.89
N MET A 189 16.39 -10.80 -20.03
CA MET A 189 17.65 -10.57 -20.76
C MET A 189 18.63 -9.70 -19.95
N PHE A 190 18.13 -8.69 -19.26
CA PHE A 190 18.95 -7.82 -18.41
C PHE A 190 19.52 -8.59 -17.21
N GLU A 191 18.71 -9.45 -16.58
CA GLU A 191 19.15 -10.30 -15.47
C GLU A 191 20.17 -11.35 -15.90
N GLU A 192 19.99 -11.96 -17.08
CA GLU A 192 21.00 -12.87 -17.65
C GLU A 192 22.32 -12.13 -17.95
N LEU A 193 22.26 -10.92 -18.51
CA LEU A 193 23.44 -10.09 -18.76
C LEU A 193 24.16 -9.69 -17.47
N ARG A 194 23.40 -9.37 -16.42
CA ARG A 194 23.93 -9.17 -15.06
C ARG A 194 24.67 -10.40 -14.57
N SER A 195 24.05 -11.58 -14.68
CA SER A 195 24.67 -12.84 -14.27
C SER A 195 25.97 -13.13 -15.05
N VAL A 196 26.00 -12.82 -16.34
CA VAL A 196 27.23 -12.92 -17.16
C VAL A 196 28.34 -12.00 -16.62
N CYS A 197 28.02 -10.75 -16.30
CA CYS A 197 28.99 -9.79 -15.75
C CYS A 197 29.51 -10.21 -14.37
N GLU A 198 28.66 -10.72 -13.48
CA GLU A 198 29.03 -11.24 -12.16
C GLU A 198 29.96 -12.46 -12.29
N ARG A 199 29.64 -13.39 -13.20
CA ARG A 199 30.42 -14.63 -13.44
C ARG A 199 31.70 -14.41 -14.25
N LEU A 200 31.88 -13.25 -14.87
CA LEU A 200 33.05 -12.96 -15.71
C LEU A 200 34.33 -12.82 -14.88
N GLY A 201 34.21 -12.41 -13.61
CA GLY A 201 35.35 -12.16 -12.72
C GLY A 201 36.30 -11.04 -13.19
N ALA A 202 35.87 -10.20 -14.15
CA ALA A 202 36.63 -9.07 -14.68
C ALA A 202 36.49 -7.80 -13.82
N PHE A 203 35.36 -7.66 -13.11
CA PHE A 203 35.01 -6.43 -12.40
C PHE A 203 35.22 -6.57 -10.89
N ARG A 204 35.53 -5.45 -10.24
CA ARG A 204 35.54 -5.31 -8.77
C ARG A 204 34.14 -5.50 -8.21
N ASP A 205 33.19 -4.86 -8.86
CA ASP A 205 31.81 -4.71 -8.45
C ASP A 205 30.90 -4.62 -9.69
N VAL A 206 29.67 -5.10 -9.55
CA VAL A 206 28.62 -5.08 -10.58
C VAL A 206 27.42 -4.32 -10.01
N GLN A 207 27.29 -3.06 -10.43
CA GLN A 207 26.25 -2.16 -9.94
C GLN A 207 25.06 -2.18 -10.89
N VAL A 208 23.85 -2.37 -10.35
CA VAL A 208 22.61 -2.47 -11.13
C VAL A 208 21.69 -1.30 -10.80
N HIS A 209 21.25 -0.60 -11.85
CA HIS A 209 20.36 0.55 -11.75
C HIS A 209 19.23 0.48 -12.78
N TYR A 210 18.11 1.09 -12.46
CA TYR A 210 16.97 1.29 -13.35
C TYR A 210 16.73 2.78 -13.54
N LEU A 211 16.62 3.21 -14.79
CA LEU A 211 16.44 4.61 -15.17
C LEU A 211 14.94 4.92 -15.30
N HIS A 212 14.41 5.64 -14.32
CA HIS A 212 13.02 6.04 -14.19
C HIS A 212 12.79 7.47 -14.68
N ARG A 213 11.60 7.73 -15.22
CA ARG A 213 11.09 9.08 -15.46
C ARG A 213 10.21 9.51 -14.29
N LEU A 214 10.56 10.61 -13.65
CA LEU A 214 9.76 11.22 -12.60
C LEU A 214 8.59 12.03 -13.20
N VAL A 215 7.61 12.39 -12.36
CA VAL A 215 6.41 13.14 -12.77
C VAL A 215 6.77 14.49 -13.37
N ASP A 216 7.82 15.13 -12.84
CA ASP A 216 8.40 16.39 -13.34
C ASP A 216 9.18 16.25 -14.66
N GLY A 217 9.27 15.03 -15.23
CA GLY A 217 10.00 14.74 -16.46
C GLY A 217 11.52 14.55 -16.27
N THR A 218 12.02 14.63 -15.04
CA THR A 218 13.44 14.38 -14.76
C THR A 218 13.76 12.88 -14.73
N ALA A 219 15.04 12.58 -14.95
CA ALA A 219 15.54 11.22 -14.98
C ALA A 219 16.18 10.85 -13.64
N ALA A 220 15.70 9.76 -13.03
CA ALA A 220 16.18 9.28 -11.74
C ALA A 220 16.60 7.82 -11.80
N LEU A 221 17.60 7.45 -10.99
CA LEU A 221 18.09 6.09 -10.85
C LEU A 221 17.49 5.42 -9.62
N GLY A 222 16.92 4.24 -9.81
CA GLY A 222 16.47 3.35 -8.74
C GLY A 222 17.22 2.01 -8.78
N ARG A 223 16.96 1.15 -7.79
CA ARG A 223 17.49 -0.24 -7.76
C ARG A 223 16.46 -1.30 -8.14
N SER A 224 15.23 -0.89 -8.45
CA SER A 224 14.10 -1.77 -8.80
C SER A 224 13.46 -1.34 -10.13
N PRO A 225 12.93 -2.30 -10.94
CA PRO A 225 12.23 -2.01 -12.19
C PRO A 225 10.88 -1.31 -12.00
N ALA A 226 10.25 -1.43 -10.82
CA ALA A 226 8.96 -0.82 -10.55
C ALA A 226 9.12 0.48 -9.74
N PRO A 227 8.60 1.63 -10.23
CA PRO A 227 8.71 2.91 -9.52
C PRO A 227 7.97 2.89 -8.18
N GLY A 228 6.91 2.09 -8.07
CA GLY A 228 6.16 1.83 -6.83
C GLY A 228 6.92 0.99 -5.80
N CYS A 229 8.08 0.42 -6.08
CA CYS A 229 8.88 -0.29 -5.07
C CYS A 229 9.92 0.62 -4.41
N VAL A 230 10.06 1.85 -4.91
CA VAL A 230 11.08 2.81 -4.47
C VAL A 230 10.35 3.91 -3.70
N ARG A 231 10.54 4.02 -2.37
CA ARG A 231 10.20 5.26 -1.65
C ARG A 231 10.95 6.40 -2.33
N ALA A 232 10.44 7.64 -2.33
CA ALA A 232 11.14 8.79 -2.94
C ALA A 232 12.62 8.91 -2.48
N SER A 233 12.91 8.47 -1.25
CA SER A 233 14.25 8.32 -0.62
C SER A 233 15.21 7.33 -1.31
N GLY A 234 14.76 6.43 -2.20
CA GLY A 234 15.60 5.47 -2.92
C GLY A 234 16.00 5.88 -4.34
N LEU A 235 15.36 6.92 -4.88
CA LEU A 235 15.69 7.47 -6.19
C LEU A 235 16.85 8.46 -6.06
N ARG A 236 17.78 8.42 -7.02
CA ARG A 236 19.00 9.23 -7.03
C ARG A 236 19.11 9.97 -8.36
N SER A 237 19.77 11.14 -8.38
CA SER A 237 20.05 11.81 -9.64
C SER A 237 20.90 10.92 -10.54
N GLY A 238 20.57 10.90 -11.84
CA GLY A 238 21.38 10.23 -12.86
C GLY A 238 22.85 10.69 -12.88
N ASP A 239 23.13 11.90 -12.38
CA ASP A 239 24.48 12.45 -12.33
C ASP A 239 25.42 11.71 -11.37
N GLN A 240 24.89 10.91 -10.44
CA GLN A 240 25.72 10.13 -9.51
C GLN A 240 26.55 9.04 -10.19
N LEU A 241 26.17 8.61 -11.40
CA LEU A 241 26.98 7.67 -12.19
C LEU A 241 28.09 8.36 -12.98
N ARG A 242 28.31 9.67 -12.81
CA ARG A 242 29.50 10.34 -13.33
C ARG A 242 30.69 9.96 -12.46
N ASP A 243 31.63 9.22 -13.02
CA ASP A 243 32.86 8.81 -12.34
C ASP A 243 34.09 9.44 -12.98
N PRO A 244 34.60 10.56 -12.45
CA PRO A 244 35.80 11.22 -12.99
C PRO A 244 37.07 10.37 -12.85
N THR A 245 37.06 9.29 -12.05
CA THR A 245 38.23 8.41 -11.90
C THR A 245 38.45 7.50 -13.11
N GLY A 246 37.45 7.36 -13.99
CA GLY A 246 37.54 6.50 -15.17
C GLY A 246 37.59 5.00 -14.84
N ARG A 247 37.15 4.60 -13.64
CA ARG A 247 37.20 3.20 -13.17
C ARG A 247 35.91 2.46 -13.45
N ALA A 248 34.81 3.18 -13.66
CA ALA A 248 33.56 2.58 -14.06
C ALA A 248 33.45 2.37 -15.57
N LEU A 249 32.76 1.31 -15.96
CA LEU A 249 32.29 1.03 -17.31
C LEU A 249 30.77 1.01 -17.27
N THR A 250 30.12 1.85 -18.08
CA THR A 250 28.65 1.99 -18.04
C THR A 250 28.02 1.31 -19.26
N MET A 251 27.09 0.40 -18.99
CA MET A 251 26.34 -0.36 -19.97
C MET A 251 24.85 -0.06 -19.80
N VAL A 252 24.30 0.73 -20.72
CA VAL A 252 22.88 1.09 -20.70
C VAL A 252 22.09 0.10 -21.56
N VAL A 253 21.07 -0.54 -21.02
CA VAL A 253 20.18 -1.45 -21.75
C VAL A 253 18.88 -0.71 -22.01
N SER A 254 18.62 -0.36 -23.27
CA SER A 254 17.41 0.40 -23.66
C SER A 254 17.06 0.19 -25.12
N ASP A 255 15.77 0.25 -25.43
CA ASP A 255 15.22 0.33 -26.79
C ASP A 255 15.23 1.75 -27.38
N CYS A 256 15.74 2.72 -26.61
CA CYS A 256 15.79 4.16 -26.90
C CYS A 256 14.47 4.74 -27.42
N ALA A 257 13.33 4.15 -27.06
CA ALA A 257 12.01 4.57 -27.53
C ALA A 257 11.21 5.32 -26.46
N GLY A 258 11.61 5.19 -25.19
CA GLY A 258 10.94 5.77 -24.04
C GLY A 258 10.90 7.31 -23.99
N PRO A 259 10.05 7.91 -23.15
CA PRO A 259 9.89 9.36 -23.06
C PRO A 259 11.17 10.13 -22.67
N LEU A 260 12.04 9.55 -21.83
CA LEU A 260 13.32 10.16 -21.45
C LEU A 260 14.25 10.37 -22.65
N TRP A 261 14.20 9.46 -23.62
CA TRP A 261 14.95 9.60 -24.86
C TRP A 261 14.30 10.62 -25.80
N ARG A 262 12.97 10.66 -25.87
CA ARG A 262 12.28 11.70 -26.65
C ARG A 262 12.60 13.11 -26.13
N GLU A 263 12.63 13.28 -24.81
CA GLU A 263 12.87 14.56 -24.13
C GLU A 263 14.36 14.99 -24.14
N GLY A 264 15.24 14.15 -24.70
CA GLY A 264 16.68 14.38 -24.74
C GLY A 264 17.38 14.12 -23.39
N THR A 265 16.64 13.84 -22.32
CA THR A 265 17.16 13.71 -20.96
C THR A 265 18.12 12.53 -20.82
N ALA A 266 17.79 11.39 -21.42
CA ALA A 266 18.66 10.22 -21.44
C ALA A 266 19.96 10.49 -22.21
N GLN A 267 19.89 11.19 -23.34
CA GLN A 267 21.06 11.56 -24.16
C GLN A 267 21.98 12.52 -23.42
N ARG A 268 21.42 13.52 -22.71
CA ARG A 268 22.21 14.45 -21.88
C ARG A 268 22.92 13.74 -20.73
N LEU A 269 22.24 12.79 -20.08
CA LEU A 269 22.87 11.94 -19.05
C LEU A 269 23.99 11.07 -19.63
N LEU A 270 23.72 10.41 -20.75
CA LEU A 270 24.68 9.56 -21.43
C LEU A 270 25.91 10.36 -21.91
N HIS A 271 25.74 11.60 -22.36
CA HIS A 271 26.84 12.52 -22.65
C HIS A 271 27.73 12.73 -21.41
N ARG A 272 27.13 13.09 -20.26
CA ARG A 272 27.88 13.33 -19.01
C ARG A 272 28.60 12.08 -18.49
N TRP A 273 28.04 10.89 -18.68
CA TRP A 273 28.71 9.64 -18.32
C TRP A 273 29.86 9.31 -19.27
N ALA A 274 29.65 9.51 -20.58
CA ALA A 274 30.62 9.23 -21.63
C ALA A 274 31.84 10.17 -21.60
N GLU A 275 31.73 11.34 -20.97
CA GLU A 275 32.86 12.25 -20.74
C GLU A 275 33.96 11.64 -19.87
N CYS A 276 33.59 10.85 -18.86
CA CYS A 276 34.54 10.35 -17.85
C CYS A 276 34.82 8.85 -17.95
N THR A 277 33.87 8.09 -18.51
CA THR A 277 33.90 6.61 -18.49
C THR A 277 33.48 6.01 -19.84
N PRO A 278 34.01 4.84 -20.21
CA PRO A 278 33.54 4.10 -21.37
C PRO A 278 32.07 3.75 -21.18
N CYS A 279 31.24 4.28 -22.08
CA CYS A 279 29.80 4.03 -22.10
C CYS A 279 29.42 3.29 -23.38
N MET A 280 28.40 2.44 -23.29
CA MET A 280 27.72 1.87 -24.46
C MET A 280 26.21 1.81 -24.22
N VAL A 281 25.44 1.64 -25.30
CA VAL A 281 24.00 1.26 -25.25
C VAL A 281 23.78 -0.13 -25.87
N VAL A 282 23.29 -1.10 -25.09
CA VAL A 282 22.86 -2.42 -25.58
C VAL A 282 21.41 -2.21 -25.98
N GLN A 283 21.18 -2.25 -27.29
CA GLN A 283 19.86 -2.03 -27.85
C GLN A 283 19.27 -3.36 -28.33
N PRO A 284 18.26 -3.90 -27.62
CA PRO A 284 17.72 -5.23 -27.90
C PRO A 284 16.80 -5.28 -29.12
N LEU A 285 16.32 -4.12 -29.60
CA LEU A 285 15.55 -4.06 -30.84
C LEU A 285 16.39 -4.49 -32.05
N PRO A 286 15.77 -5.08 -33.09
CA PRO A 286 16.44 -5.35 -34.35
C PRO A 286 17.04 -4.07 -34.94
N GLN A 287 18.26 -4.17 -35.48
CA GLN A 287 19.04 -3.01 -35.97
C GLN A 287 18.28 -2.14 -36.99
N ARG A 288 17.38 -2.73 -37.78
CA ARG A 288 16.49 -2.00 -38.73
C ARG A 288 15.63 -0.93 -38.05
N LEU A 289 15.33 -1.08 -36.76
CA LEU A 289 14.48 -0.16 -36.01
C LEU A 289 15.26 0.95 -35.31
N TRP A 290 16.59 0.85 -35.22
CA TRP A 290 17.39 1.83 -34.49
C TRP A 290 17.32 3.23 -35.10
N GLY A 291 17.20 3.32 -36.43
CA GLY A 291 16.98 4.60 -37.11
C GLY A 291 15.64 5.29 -36.78
N ARG A 292 14.71 4.58 -36.11
CA ARG A 292 13.40 5.08 -35.68
C ARG A 292 13.31 5.29 -34.16
N SER A 293 14.35 4.94 -33.40
CA SER A 293 14.43 5.28 -31.98
C SER A 293 14.85 6.74 -31.80
N TRP A 294 14.82 7.23 -30.57
CA TRP A 294 15.28 8.57 -30.23
C TRP A 294 16.80 8.66 -30.04
N LEU A 295 17.53 7.56 -30.28
CA LEU A 295 18.98 7.52 -30.43
C LEU A 295 19.35 6.87 -31.77
N PRO A 296 19.14 7.56 -32.91
CA PRO A 296 19.46 7.01 -34.22
C PRO A 296 20.96 6.77 -34.35
N THR A 297 21.32 5.65 -34.98
CA THR A 297 22.73 5.27 -35.14
C THR A 297 23.33 5.74 -36.46
N GLU A 298 24.64 6.01 -36.42
CA GLU A 298 25.51 6.19 -37.55
C GLU A 298 26.47 5.00 -37.65
N ARG A 299 26.57 4.43 -38.85
CA ARG A 299 27.49 3.34 -39.13
C ARG A 299 28.88 3.88 -39.46
N GLY A 300 29.91 3.23 -38.93
CA GLY A 300 31.30 3.58 -39.20
C GLY A 300 32.27 2.62 -38.55
N THR A 301 33.49 3.10 -38.30
CA THR A 301 34.56 2.34 -37.64
C THR A 301 35.00 3.04 -36.36
N LEU A 302 35.07 2.29 -35.26
CA LEU A 302 35.66 2.71 -34.00
C LEU A 302 37.12 2.28 -33.91
N THR A 303 37.96 3.20 -33.48
CA THR A 303 39.38 2.96 -33.19
C THR A 303 39.71 3.42 -31.78
N ARG A 304 40.65 2.73 -31.15
CA ARG A 304 41.26 3.22 -29.90
C ARG A 304 42.59 3.89 -30.25
N PRO A 305 42.80 5.17 -29.93
CA PRO A 305 44.08 5.83 -30.18
C PRO A 305 45.21 5.19 -29.36
N GLU A 306 46.42 5.17 -29.94
CA GLU A 306 47.64 4.72 -29.24
C GLU A 306 47.94 5.67 -28.08
N GLY A 307 48.30 5.14 -26.90
CA GLY A 307 48.56 5.94 -25.69
C GLY A 307 47.55 5.75 -24.55
N GLY A 308 46.64 4.78 -24.63
CA GLY A 308 45.92 4.27 -23.45
C GLY A 308 44.69 5.08 -22.99
N GLY A 309 44.29 6.12 -23.73
CA GLY A 309 43.06 6.88 -23.45
C GLY A 309 41.80 6.01 -23.46
N GLN A 310 40.77 6.48 -22.74
CA GLN A 310 39.43 5.87 -22.70
C GLN A 310 38.55 6.29 -23.88
N THR A 311 38.93 7.37 -24.57
CA THR A 311 38.14 7.98 -25.64
C THR A 311 38.29 7.18 -26.93
N LEU A 312 37.19 6.59 -27.40
CA LEU A 312 37.14 5.94 -28.70
C LEU A 312 36.97 7.00 -29.80
N THR A 313 37.70 6.86 -30.90
CA THR A 313 37.54 7.71 -32.08
C THR A 313 36.63 7.02 -33.10
N PHE A 314 35.64 7.75 -33.61
CA PHE A 314 34.69 7.24 -34.59
C PHE A 314 34.90 7.90 -35.95
N ARG A 315 34.97 7.07 -36.99
CA ARG A 315 35.00 7.50 -38.39
C ARG A 315 33.73 7.02 -39.09
N PRO A 316 32.82 7.90 -39.52
CA PRO A 316 31.59 7.50 -40.19
C PRO A 316 31.87 6.95 -41.59
N ASP A 317 31.09 5.96 -42.03
CA ASP A 317 31.20 5.38 -43.38
C ASP A 317 30.64 6.34 -44.46
N ARG A 318 29.71 7.21 -44.06
CA ARG A 318 29.01 8.16 -44.94
C ARG A 318 29.00 9.56 -44.31
N PRO A 319 28.98 10.62 -45.12
CA PRO A 319 28.80 11.97 -44.60
C PRO A 319 27.44 12.10 -43.89
N PRO A 320 27.34 12.98 -42.87
CA PRO A 320 26.10 13.20 -42.15
C PRO A 320 25.01 13.76 -43.08
N LEU A 321 23.76 13.30 -42.90
CA LEU A 321 22.62 13.86 -43.63
C LEU A 321 22.37 15.32 -43.18
N PRO A 322 21.91 16.21 -44.08
CA PRO A 322 21.54 17.58 -43.73
C PRO A 322 20.52 17.62 -42.58
N GLY A 323 20.78 18.47 -41.57
CA GLY A 323 19.91 18.63 -40.40
C GLY A 323 20.21 17.70 -39.22
N ARG A 324 21.18 16.79 -39.32
CA ARG A 324 21.68 16.03 -38.16
C ARG A 324 22.80 16.78 -37.44
N PRO A 325 22.81 16.82 -36.09
CA PRO A 325 23.89 17.45 -35.35
C PRO A 325 25.21 16.72 -35.60
N THR A 326 26.24 17.47 -35.99
CA THR A 326 27.58 16.95 -36.32
C THR A 326 28.56 17.01 -35.15
N GLY A 327 28.23 17.72 -34.08
CA GLY A 327 28.99 17.78 -32.82
C GLY A 327 28.59 16.68 -31.82
N GLY A 328 29.28 16.64 -30.68
CA GLY A 328 28.97 15.75 -29.56
C GLY A 328 29.83 14.49 -29.47
N LEU A 329 29.58 13.70 -28.42
CA LEU A 329 30.25 12.42 -28.17
C LEU A 329 29.56 11.28 -28.94
N THR A 330 30.36 10.35 -29.45
CA THR A 330 29.86 9.13 -30.11
C THR A 330 29.84 7.96 -29.14
N VAL A 331 28.65 7.44 -28.84
CA VAL A 331 28.47 6.31 -27.92
C VAL A 331 28.14 5.06 -28.72
N PRO A 332 28.91 3.95 -28.58
CA PRO A 332 28.63 2.70 -29.25
C PRO A 332 27.24 2.14 -28.89
N VAL A 333 26.48 1.74 -29.91
CA VAL A 333 25.19 1.06 -29.78
C VAL A 333 25.34 -0.36 -30.32
N LEU A 334 25.10 -1.35 -29.47
CA LEU A 334 25.41 -2.75 -29.73
C LEU A 334 24.15 -3.62 -29.61
N PRO A 335 23.93 -4.60 -30.50
CA PRO A 335 22.92 -5.62 -30.25
C PRO A 335 23.41 -6.56 -29.12
N PRO A 336 22.51 -7.24 -28.39
CA PRO A 336 22.86 -8.20 -27.33
C PRO A 336 23.39 -9.52 -27.92
N SER A 337 24.51 -9.44 -28.66
CA SER A 337 25.13 -10.57 -29.35
C SER A 337 26.60 -10.71 -28.97
N ALA A 338 27.08 -11.95 -28.90
CA ALA A 338 28.47 -12.25 -28.57
C ALA A 338 29.47 -11.56 -29.51
N ALA A 339 29.16 -11.48 -30.81
CA ALA A 339 30.05 -10.86 -31.80
C ALA A 339 30.24 -9.35 -31.56
N ALA A 340 29.14 -8.61 -31.36
CA ALA A 340 29.21 -7.17 -31.14
C ALA A 340 29.82 -6.82 -29.79
N LEU A 341 29.34 -7.46 -28.70
CA LEU A 341 29.85 -7.26 -27.35
C LEU A 341 31.34 -7.65 -27.23
N GLY A 342 31.75 -8.76 -27.86
CA GLY A 342 33.14 -9.20 -27.86
C GLY A 342 34.08 -8.29 -28.66
N SER A 343 33.63 -7.74 -29.78
CA SER A 343 34.44 -6.82 -30.58
C SER A 343 34.67 -5.50 -29.84
N TRP A 344 33.64 -4.99 -29.16
CA TRP A 344 33.78 -3.83 -28.28
C TRP A 344 34.65 -4.12 -27.05
N ALA A 345 34.47 -5.26 -26.40
CA ALA A 345 35.29 -5.69 -25.26
C ALA A 345 36.78 -5.79 -25.62
N ARG A 346 37.12 -6.36 -26.79
CA ARG A 346 38.50 -6.40 -27.29
C ARG A 346 39.05 -5.01 -27.59
N LEU A 347 38.24 -4.13 -28.17
CA LEU A 347 38.63 -2.74 -28.43
C LEU A 347 38.98 -2.01 -27.13
N LEU A 348 38.13 -2.11 -26.10
CA LEU A 348 38.37 -1.52 -24.77
C LEU A 348 39.51 -2.18 -23.98
N ALA A 349 39.80 -3.45 -24.23
CA ALA A 349 40.94 -4.13 -23.63
C ALA A 349 42.26 -3.83 -24.36
N GLY A 350 42.24 -3.09 -25.48
CA GLY A 350 43.43 -2.86 -26.32
C GLY A 350 43.91 -4.12 -27.05
N LEU A 351 43.02 -5.11 -27.22
CA LEU A 351 43.30 -6.39 -27.88
C LEU A 351 42.81 -6.42 -29.34
N ALA A 352 42.16 -5.36 -29.81
CA ALA A 352 41.71 -5.26 -31.19
C ALA A 352 42.91 -4.98 -32.10
N ALA A 353 43.06 -5.77 -33.17
CA ALA A 353 44.17 -5.65 -34.13
C ALA A 353 43.99 -4.49 -35.14
N GLY A 354 42.91 -3.71 -35.03
CA GLY A 354 42.60 -2.62 -35.97
C GLY A 354 41.22 -1.99 -35.74
N PRO A 355 40.76 -1.12 -36.66
CA PRO A 355 39.43 -0.51 -36.61
C PRO A 355 38.30 -1.54 -36.54
N VAL A 356 37.33 -1.31 -35.67
CA VAL A 356 36.18 -2.20 -35.45
C VAL A 356 34.92 -1.57 -36.05
N PRO A 357 34.19 -2.25 -36.95
CA PRO A 357 32.89 -1.77 -37.43
C PRO A 357 31.92 -1.56 -36.27
N ALA A 358 31.23 -0.43 -36.24
CA ALA A 358 30.35 -0.06 -35.15
C ALA A 358 29.19 0.81 -35.61
N GLU A 359 28.12 0.73 -34.84
CA GLU A 359 27.02 1.68 -34.85
C GLU A 359 27.18 2.60 -33.64
N VAL A 360 27.07 3.90 -33.84
CA VAL A 360 27.19 4.87 -32.75
C VAL A 360 26.00 5.81 -32.73
N GLY A 361 25.51 6.13 -31.53
CA GLY A 361 24.58 7.23 -31.30
C GLY A 361 25.36 8.50 -30.95
N ARG A 362 24.95 9.64 -31.50
CA ARG A 362 25.51 10.95 -31.10
C ARG A 362 24.73 11.53 -29.94
N VAL A 363 25.44 11.92 -28.89
CA VAL A 363 24.89 12.61 -27.73
C VAL A 363 25.55 13.97 -27.57
N LEU A 364 24.77 14.96 -27.12
CA LEU A 364 25.19 16.35 -26.95
C LEU A 364 25.01 16.75 -25.48
N ALA A 365 25.83 17.67 -24.98
CA ALA A 365 25.65 18.25 -23.64
C ALA A 365 24.24 18.83 -23.48
N ASP A 366 23.82 19.62 -24.47
CA ASP A 366 22.48 20.22 -24.56
C ASP A 366 21.63 19.52 -25.63
N HIS A 367 21.49 18.19 -25.51
CA HIS A 367 20.71 17.42 -26.48
C HIS A 367 19.24 17.90 -26.53
N PRO A 368 18.73 18.26 -27.72
CA PRO A 368 17.39 18.83 -27.84
C PRO A 368 16.31 17.78 -27.60
N ALA A 369 15.17 18.21 -27.06
CA ALA A 369 13.97 17.38 -27.05
C ALA A 369 13.40 17.25 -28.46
N ALA A 370 12.99 16.05 -28.83
CA ALA A 370 12.30 15.81 -30.09
C ALA A 370 10.86 16.35 -30.02
N PRO A 371 10.35 16.96 -31.11
CA PRO A 371 8.99 17.49 -31.15
C PRO A 371 7.96 16.38 -30.90
N LEU A 372 6.96 16.69 -30.09
CA LEU A 372 5.83 15.79 -29.82
C LEU A 372 5.13 15.45 -31.15
N PRO A 373 5.01 14.16 -31.52
CA PRO A 373 4.17 13.81 -32.65
C PRO A 373 2.71 14.20 -32.32
N PRO A 374 1.92 14.63 -33.32
CA PRO A 374 0.52 14.99 -33.11
C PRO A 374 -0.24 13.81 -32.46
N PRO A 375 -1.21 14.09 -31.57
CA PRO A 375 -1.94 13.05 -30.84
C PRO A 375 -2.55 12.04 -31.82
N ARG A 376 -2.28 10.75 -31.62
CA ARG A 376 -2.68 9.66 -32.52
C ARG A 376 -4.19 9.37 -32.50
N ALA A 377 -4.99 10.14 -31.77
CA ALA A 377 -6.44 10.02 -31.64
C ALA A 377 -7.24 10.56 -32.85
N VAL A 378 -6.58 10.97 -33.94
CA VAL A 378 -7.23 11.56 -35.13
C VAL A 378 -7.31 10.57 -36.31
N ARG A 379 -6.67 9.39 -36.22
CA ARG A 379 -6.59 8.45 -37.36
C ARG A 379 -7.54 7.26 -37.22
N PRO A 380 -8.21 6.83 -38.29
CA PRO A 380 -9.10 5.69 -38.26
C PRO A 380 -8.33 4.40 -37.90
N PRO A 381 -8.91 3.47 -37.11
CA PRO A 381 -8.22 2.26 -36.65
C PRO A 381 -7.61 1.40 -37.77
N ARG A 382 -8.27 1.34 -38.94
CA ARG A 382 -7.76 0.62 -40.12
C ARG A 382 -6.44 1.21 -40.66
N GLU A 383 -6.27 2.52 -40.62
CA GLU A 383 -5.02 3.17 -41.05
C GLU A 383 -3.87 2.88 -40.08
N LEU A 384 -4.16 2.87 -38.76
CA LEU A 384 -3.18 2.49 -37.74
C LEU A 384 -2.67 1.06 -37.95
N VAL A 385 -3.58 0.11 -38.18
CA VAL A 385 -3.22 -1.30 -38.46
C VAL A 385 -2.49 -1.44 -39.80
N ALA A 386 -2.92 -0.74 -40.85
CA ALA A 386 -2.25 -0.78 -42.16
C ALA A 386 -0.81 -0.27 -42.09
N ARG A 387 -0.57 0.82 -41.37
CA ARG A 387 0.77 1.37 -41.13
C ARG A 387 1.64 0.45 -40.29
N PHE A 388 1.06 -0.23 -39.29
CA PHE A 388 1.80 -1.25 -38.54
C PHE A 388 2.20 -2.41 -39.45
N ARG A 389 1.27 -2.93 -40.27
CA ARG A 389 1.53 -4.00 -41.23
C ARG A 389 2.63 -3.68 -42.25
N SER A 390 2.74 -2.42 -42.67
CA SER A 390 3.78 -2.01 -43.63
C SER A 390 5.15 -1.77 -42.99
N ALA A 391 5.21 -1.58 -41.67
CA ALA A 391 6.41 -1.13 -40.97
C ALA A 391 7.02 -2.16 -40.03
N ALA A 392 6.24 -3.15 -39.59
CA ALA A 392 6.62 -4.16 -38.60
C ALA A 392 6.99 -5.51 -39.25
N ALA A 393 7.65 -6.37 -38.48
CA ALA A 393 7.95 -7.73 -38.90
C ALA A 393 6.66 -8.54 -39.14
N PRO A 394 6.63 -9.47 -40.12
CA PRO A 394 5.47 -10.34 -40.34
C PRO A 394 5.03 -11.10 -39.07
N ARG A 395 5.99 -11.56 -38.26
CA ARG A 395 5.74 -12.24 -36.98
C ARG A 395 5.12 -11.31 -35.94
N ALA A 396 5.59 -10.06 -35.83
CA ALA A 396 4.97 -9.06 -34.96
C ALA A 396 3.53 -8.73 -35.38
N VAL A 397 3.25 -8.69 -36.69
CA VAL A 397 1.89 -8.52 -37.22
C VAL A 397 0.99 -9.69 -36.83
N GLN A 398 1.47 -10.92 -37.02
CA GLN A 398 0.73 -12.13 -36.65
C GLN A 398 0.51 -12.23 -35.13
N LEU A 399 1.52 -11.86 -34.34
CA LEU A 399 1.41 -11.81 -32.88
C LEU A 399 0.31 -10.81 -32.45
N ALA A 400 0.26 -9.62 -33.05
CA ALA A 400 -0.81 -8.65 -32.76
C ALA A 400 -2.21 -9.18 -33.07
N VAL A 401 -2.35 -10.05 -34.08
CA VAL A 401 -3.61 -10.74 -34.41
C VAL A 401 -3.98 -11.75 -33.31
N TYR A 402 -3.07 -12.61 -32.85
CA TYR A 402 -3.36 -13.53 -31.75
C TYR A 402 -3.66 -12.83 -30.43
N LEU A 403 -2.92 -11.77 -30.11
CA LEU A 403 -3.15 -10.95 -28.91
C LEU A 403 -4.53 -10.26 -28.90
N SER A 404 -5.19 -10.11 -30.05
CA SER A 404 -6.53 -9.52 -30.11
C SER A 404 -7.61 -10.38 -29.44
N ALA A 405 -7.35 -11.67 -29.22
CA ALA A 405 -8.23 -12.65 -28.59
C ALA A 405 -7.85 -12.98 -27.13
N ALA A 406 -6.91 -12.25 -26.51
CA ALA A 406 -6.48 -12.47 -25.13
C ALA A 406 -6.45 -11.17 -24.31
N PRO A 407 -6.61 -11.23 -22.97
CA PRO A 407 -6.32 -10.10 -22.10
C PRO A 407 -4.85 -9.65 -22.24
N LEU A 408 -4.62 -8.34 -22.29
CA LEU A 408 -3.31 -7.79 -22.59
C LEU A 408 -2.51 -7.46 -21.33
N THR A 409 -2.21 -8.47 -20.52
CA THR A 409 -1.15 -8.38 -19.52
C THR A 409 0.14 -8.96 -20.08
N LEU A 410 1.30 -8.46 -19.65
CA LEU A 410 2.57 -8.95 -20.16
C LEU A 410 2.77 -10.48 -20.00
N PRO A 411 2.40 -11.12 -18.88
CA PRO A 411 2.47 -12.58 -18.75
C PRO A 411 1.59 -13.31 -19.77
N VAL A 412 0.36 -12.85 -19.99
CA VAL A 412 -0.56 -13.44 -20.98
C VAL A 412 -0.06 -13.22 -22.40
N MET A 413 0.50 -12.03 -22.70
CA MET A 413 1.11 -11.77 -24.00
C MET A 413 2.29 -12.71 -24.29
N ARG A 414 3.15 -12.96 -23.29
CA ARG A 414 4.26 -13.93 -23.39
C ARG A 414 3.77 -15.38 -23.52
N LEU A 415 2.69 -15.74 -22.85
CA LEU A 415 2.04 -17.05 -23.00
C LEU A 415 1.54 -17.25 -24.44
N VAL A 416 0.77 -16.29 -24.97
CA VAL A 416 0.25 -16.34 -26.35
C VAL A 416 1.40 -16.37 -27.35
N GLN A 417 2.45 -15.59 -27.13
CA GLN A 417 3.66 -15.62 -27.95
C GLN A 417 4.26 -17.02 -28.02
N ARG A 418 4.53 -17.65 -26.86
CA ARG A 418 5.20 -18.97 -26.80
C ARG A 418 4.35 -20.11 -27.33
N THR A 419 3.02 -20.02 -27.20
CA THR A 419 2.09 -21.09 -27.60
C THR A 419 1.67 -20.98 -29.06
N MET A 420 1.38 -19.77 -29.55
CA MET A 420 0.90 -19.55 -30.92
C MET A 420 2.03 -19.28 -31.91
N LEU A 421 3.16 -18.71 -31.46
CA LEU A 421 4.30 -18.32 -32.29
C LEU A 421 5.63 -18.66 -31.61
N PRO A 422 5.95 -19.94 -31.38
CA PRO A 422 7.15 -20.36 -30.64
C PRO A 422 8.47 -19.87 -31.25
N ASP A 423 8.52 -19.68 -32.58
CA ASP A 423 9.69 -19.15 -33.29
C ASP A 423 9.81 -17.61 -33.27
N SER A 424 8.90 -16.92 -32.58
CA SER A 424 8.96 -15.46 -32.43
C SER A 424 9.95 -15.05 -31.35
N GLU A 425 10.61 -13.92 -31.56
CA GLU A 425 11.58 -13.38 -30.63
C GLU A 425 10.93 -12.33 -29.71
N PRO A 426 11.51 -12.02 -28.54
CA PRO A 426 11.02 -10.91 -27.70
C PRO A 426 10.96 -9.56 -28.44
N SER A 427 11.75 -9.41 -29.50
CA SER A 427 11.74 -8.27 -30.41
C SER A 427 10.41 -8.10 -31.16
N ASP A 428 9.74 -9.20 -31.54
CA ASP A 428 8.44 -9.17 -32.21
C ASP A 428 7.35 -8.61 -31.28
N LEU A 429 7.36 -9.00 -30.01
CA LEU A 429 6.46 -8.46 -28.99
C LEU A 429 6.76 -6.99 -28.68
N ALA A 430 8.04 -6.62 -28.62
CA ALA A 430 8.46 -5.23 -28.46
C ALA A 430 7.95 -4.34 -29.61
N GLU A 431 7.98 -4.83 -30.85
CA GLU A 431 7.42 -4.11 -32.00
C GLU A 431 5.91 -3.87 -31.86
N VAL A 432 5.15 -4.82 -31.33
CA VAL A 432 3.72 -4.64 -31.03
C VAL A 432 3.51 -3.57 -29.96
N LEU A 433 4.29 -3.58 -28.88
CA LEU A 433 4.22 -2.56 -27.82
C LEU A 433 4.57 -1.16 -28.33
N LEU A 434 5.55 -1.05 -29.23
CA LEU A 434 6.03 0.22 -29.80
C LEU A 434 5.22 0.70 -31.02
N SER A 435 4.35 -0.14 -31.56
CA SER A 435 3.51 0.16 -32.73
C SER A 435 2.58 1.36 -32.53
N GLY A 436 2.17 1.61 -31.27
CA GLY A 436 1.11 2.54 -30.93
C GLY A 436 -0.31 2.01 -31.15
N LEU A 437 -0.45 0.71 -31.42
CA LEU A 437 -1.76 0.02 -31.41
C LEU A 437 -2.28 -0.21 -29.98
N LEU A 438 -1.36 -0.20 -29.01
CA LEU A 438 -1.63 -0.41 -27.60
C LEU A 438 -1.40 0.88 -26.80
N ARG A 439 -2.21 1.08 -25.76
CA ARG A 439 -2.05 2.09 -24.72
C ARG A 439 -2.02 1.40 -23.36
N ARG A 440 -1.35 2.00 -22.36
CA ARG A 440 -1.46 1.53 -20.98
C ARG A 440 -2.74 2.04 -20.33
N SER A 441 -3.34 1.23 -19.47
CA SER A 441 -4.56 1.57 -18.73
C SER A 441 -4.19 2.14 -17.35
N GLY A 442 -4.39 3.44 -17.14
CA GLY A 442 -4.26 4.14 -15.84
C GLY A 442 -2.85 4.54 -15.37
N PRO A 443 -2.73 5.45 -14.38
CA PRO A 443 -1.47 5.87 -13.75
C PRO A 443 -0.97 4.95 -12.64
N THR A 444 -1.80 4.00 -12.18
CA THR A 444 -1.47 3.03 -11.13
C THR A 444 -0.44 2.00 -11.65
N PRO A 445 0.50 1.51 -10.82
CA PRO A 445 1.43 0.45 -11.23
C PRO A 445 0.64 -0.83 -11.51
N GLY A 446 0.36 -1.10 -12.79
CA GLY A 446 -0.36 -2.29 -13.22
C GLY A 446 0.02 -2.61 -14.67
N HIS A 447 0.40 -3.86 -14.92
CA HIS A 447 0.94 -4.37 -16.19
C HIS A 447 -0.12 -4.52 -17.30
N TRP A 448 -1.05 -3.57 -17.40
CA TRP A 448 -2.24 -3.65 -18.24
C TRP A 448 -2.12 -2.79 -19.49
N TYR A 449 -2.29 -3.43 -20.64
CA TYR A 449 -2.40 -2.79 -21.94
C TYR A 449 -3.84 -2.88 -22.45
N GLU A 450 -4.21 -1.94 -23.30
CA GLU A 450 -5.49 -1.92 -24.01
C GLU A 450 -5.21 -1.54 -25.46
N PHE A 451 -5.96 -2.13 -26.40
CA PHE A 451 -5.94 -1.63 -27.77
C PHE A 451 -6.51 -0.21 -27.82
N VAL A 452 -5.94 0.63 -28.69
CA VAL A 452 -6.58 1.88 -29.09
C VAL A 452 -8.01 1.55 -29.59
N PRO A 453 -9.05 2.32 -29.23
CA PRO A 453 -10.42 2.01 -29.57
C PRO A 453 -10.61 1.64 -31.05
N GLY A 454 -11.28 0.50 -31.31
CA GLY A 454 -11.53 -0.04 -32.65
C GLY A 454 -10.37 -0.80 -33.33
N VAL A 455 -9.14 -0.75 -32.81
CA VAL A 455 -7.99 -1.51 -33.36
C VAL A 455 -8.16 -3.02 -33.14
N GLN A 456 -8.65 -3.42 -31.97
CA GLN A 456 -8.89 -4.82 -31.65
C GLN A 456 -9.83 -5.48 -32.66
N ASP A 457 -10.90 -4.79 -33.07
CA ASP A 457 -11.90 -5.34 -34.00
C ASP A 457 -11.32 -5.55 -35.41
N VAL A 458 -10.39 -4.67 -35.83
CA VAL A 458 -9.66 -4.80 -37.10
C VAL A 458 -8.66 -5.97 -37.05
N LEU A 459 -7.99 -6.19 -35.92
CA LEU A 459 -7.03 -7.29 -35.72
C LEU A 459 -7.70 -8.64 -35.48
N LEU A 460 -8.91 -8.66 -34.89
CA LEU A 460 -9.75 -9.86 -34.80
C LEU A 460 -10.29 -10.30 -36.17
N GLY A 461 -10.45 -9.35 -37.11
CA GLY A 461 -10.94 -9.62 -38.47
C GLY A 461 -10.26 -10.78 -39.22
N PRO A 462 -8.91 -10.80 -39.32
CA PRO A 462 -8.16 -11.87 -39.99
C PRO A 462 -7.97 -13.15 -39.17
N LEU A 463 -8.31 -13.18 -37.88
CA LEU A 463 -8.11 -14.37 -37.04
C LEU A 463 -9.14 -15.44 -37.41
N GLY A 464 -8.71 -16.70 -37.54
CA GLY A 464 -9.62 -17.82 -37.78
C GLY A 464 -10.38 -18.23 -36.52
N ARG A 465 -11.56 -18.86 -36.68
CA ARG A 465 -12.34 -19.43 -35.55
C ARG A 465 -11.53 -20.45 -34.76
N ASP A 466 -10.84 -21.36 -35.46
CA ASP A 466 -10.03 -22.41 -34.83
C ASP A 466 -8.80 -21.84 -34.12
N GLU A 467 -8.15 -20.83 -34.70
CA GLU A 467 -7.04 -20.13 -34.08
C GLU A 467 -7.48 -19.36 -32.82
N ALA A 468 -8.65 -18.72 -32.85
CA ALA A 468 -9.21 -18.04 -31.68
C ALA A 468 -9.56 -19.02 -30.55
N ALA A 469 -10.13 -20.18 -30.88
CA ALA A 469 -10.36 -21.24 -29.90
C ALA A 469 -9.05 -21.77 -29.31
N LEU A 470 -7.98 -21.90 -30.12
CA LEU A 470 -6.67 -22.33 -29.63
C LEU A 470 -6.04 -21.32 -28.66
N VAL A 471 -6.11 -20.01 -28.96
CA VAL A 471 -5.66 -18.95 -28.03
C VAL A 471 -6.41 -19.06 -26.70
N LEU A 472 -7.74 -19.16 -26.73
CA LEU A 472 -8.57 -19.26 -25.54
C LEU A 472 -8.30 -20.54 -24.74
N LYS A 473 -7.98 -21.65 -25.41
CA LYS A 473 -7.59 -22.90 -24.74
C LYS A 473 -6.32 -22.72 -23.93
N HIS A 474 -5.27 -22.11 -24.49
CA HIS A 474 -4.04 -21.85 -23.74
C HIS A 474 -4.25 -20.84 -22.60
N CYS A 475 -5.10 -19.84 -22.80
CA CYS A 475 -5.52 -18.95 -21.72
C CYS A 475 -6.28 -19.70 -20.61
N SER A 476 -7.11 -20.68 -20.97
CA SER A 476 -7.83 -21.52 -20.01
C SER A 476 -6.89 -22.34 -19.13
N GLU A 477 -5.89 -22.98 -19.74
CA GLU A 477 -4.84 -23.74 -19.03
C GLU A 477 -4.06 -22.82 -18.07
N TYR A 478 -3.75 -21.60 -18.51
CA TYR A 478 -3.11 -20.59 -17.66
C TYR A 478 -3.96 -20.19 -16.45
N VAL A 479 -5.27 -19.95 -16.65
CA VAL A 479 -6.18 -19.60 -15.56
C VAL A 479 -6.28 -20.74 -14.55
N LEU A 480 -6.43 -21.99 -15.00
CA LEU A 480 -6.46 -23.17 -14.11
C LEU A 480 -5.18 -23.31 -13.28
N ALA A 481 -4.02 -23.04 -13.89
CA ALA A 481 -2.74 -23.16 -13.22
C ALA A 481 -2.51 -22.06 -12.16
N HIS A 482 -3.06 -20.85 -12.35
CA HIS A 482 -2.81 -19.70 -11.45
C HIS A 482 -3.93 -19.47 -10.43
N PHE A 483 -5.18 -19.84 -10.75
CA PHE A 483 -6.36 -19.57 -9.94
C PHE A 483 -7.06 -20.83 -9.39
N GLY A 484 -6.59 -22.03 -9.76
CA GLY A 484 -7.14 -23.29 -9.28
C GLY A 484 -8.49 -23.67 -9.91
N ARG A 485 -9.13 -24.72 -9.34
CA ARG A 485 -10.38 -25.31 -9.87
C ARG A 485 -11.67 -24.64 -9.37
N GLY A 486 -11.59 -23.79 -8.36
CA GLY A 486 -12.75 -23.12 -7.74
C GLY A 486 -13.18 -21.80 -8.39
N VAL A 487 -12.64 -21.46 -9.57
CA VAL A 487 -12.90 -20.19 -10.26
C VAL A 487 -13.57 -20.45 -11.61
N ARG A 488 -14.60 -19.65 -11.94
CA ARG A 488 -15.26 -19.69 -13.25
C ARG A 488 -14.25 -19.48 -14.39
N ASN A 489 -13.96 -20.54 -15.13
CA ASN A 489 -13.01 -20.55 -16.23
C ASN A 489 -13.68 -20.10 -17.55
N PHE A 490 -13.90 -18.80 -17.68
CA PHE A 490 -14.56 -18.20 -18.87
C PHE A 490 -13.90 -18.56 -20.22
N PRO A 491 -12.55 -18.65 -20.34
CA PRO A 491 -11.93 -19.15 -21.56
C PRO A 491 -12.35 -20.59 -21.92
N ALA A 492 -12.52 -21.49 -20.93
CA ALA A 492 -13.00 -22.85 -21.19
C ALA A 492 -14.43 -22.86 -21.76
N LEU A 493 -15.31 -22.02 -21.21
CA LEU A 493 -16.68 -21.86 -21.71
C LEU A 493 -16.69 -21.33 -23.16
N ALA A 494 -15.85 -20.35 -23.46
CA ALA A 494 -15.73 -19.82 -24.81
C ALA A 494 -15.12 -20.82 -25.81
N VAL A 495 -14.15 -21.63 -25.40
CA VAL A 495 -13.64 -22.74 -26.22
C VAL A 495 -14.74 -23.75 -26.51
N SER A 496 -15.55 -24.13 -25.51
CA SER A 496 -16.67 -25.05 -25.70
C SER A 496 -17.68 -24.50 -26.70
N GLN A 497 -18.06 -23.22 -26.58
CA GLN A 497 -18.98 -22.57 -27.51
C GLN A 497 -18.40 -22.47 -28.93
N LEU A 498 -17.12 -22.11 -29.07
CA LEU A 498 -16.46 -21.98 -30.37
C LEU A 498 -16.19 -23.33 -31.06
N THR A 499 -15.97 -24.41 -30.32
CA THR A 499 -15.63 -25.72 -30.92
C THR A 499 -16.81 -26.69 -30.95
N GLY A 500 -17.87 -26.43 -30.17
CA GLY A 500 -19.00 -27.35 -29.97
C GLY A 500 -18.62 -28.59 -29.16
N ILE A 501 -17.41 -28.64 -28.59
CA ILE A 501 -16.92 -29.77 -27.79
C ILE A 501 -17.18 -29.41 -26.32
N PRO A 502 -17.89 -30.25 -25.54
CA PRO A 502 -18.06 -30.03 -24.11
C PRO A 502 -16.69 -30.07 -23.40
N PRO A 503 -16.46 -29.24 -22.38
CA PRO A 503 -15.18 -29.21 -21.68
C PRO A 503 -14.85 -30.60 -21.11
N ALA A 504 -13.62 -31.08 -21.36
CA ALA A 504 -13.15 -32.36 -20.85
C ALA A 504 -12.93 -32.29 -19.32
N VAL A 505 -13.98 -32.65 -18.57
CA VAL A 505 -14.06 -33.03 -17.15
C VAL A 505 -13.45 -32.06 -16.11
N ALA A 506 -14.34 -31.36 -15.40
CA ALA A 506 -14.39 -31.45 -13.94
C ALA A 506 -15.79 -31.96 -13.57
N ASP A 507 -15.84 -33.01 -12.77
CA ASP A 507 -17.05 -33.59 -12.19
C ASP A 507 -17.87 -32.49 -11.47
N PRO A 508 -19.19 -32.34 -11.67
CA PRO A 508 -19.97 -31.42 -10.86
C PRO A 508 -20.10 -32.06 -9.46
N GLY A 509 -19.21 -31.65 -8.56
CA GLY A 509 -19.44 -31.84 -7.13
C GLY A 509 -20.76 -31.16 -6.71
N PRO A 510 -21.39 -31.61 -5.62
CA PRO A 510 -22.67 -31.07 -5.18
C PRO A 510 -22.53 -29.57 -4.92
N GLU A 511 -23.58 -28.85 -5.30
CA GLU A 511 -23.83 -27.41 -5.20
C GLU A 511 -23.19 -26.77 -3.95
N GLU A 512 -21.94 -26.31 -4.07
CA GLU A 512 -21.32 -25.33 -3.18
C GLU A 512 -21.28 -23.99 -3.94
N ASP A 513 -21.71 -22.91 -3.28
CA ASP A 513 -21.76 -21.54 -3.81
C ASP A 513 -20.48 -21.13 -4.55
N GLU A 514 -20.48 -21.26 -5.89
CA GLU A 514 -19.38 -20.85 -6.75
C GLU A 514 -19.27 -19.31 -6.78
N ARG A 515 -18.44 -18.77 -5.88
CA ARG A 515 -18.13 -17.32 -5.83
C ARG A 515 -17.55 -16.83 -7.16
N ALA A 516 -18.09 -15.72 -7.67
CA ALA A 516 -17.44 -14.97 -8.75
C ALA A 516 -16.06 -14.48 -8.27
N PRO A 517 -14.99 -14.67 -9.05
CA PRO A 517 -13.67 -14.23 -8.61
C PRO A 517 -13.63 -12.70 -8.49
N GLU A 518 -13.26 -12.19 -7.32
CA GLU A 518 -12.86 -10.80 -7.13
C GLU A 518 -11.49 -10.60 -7.79
N GLY A 519 -11.40 -9.69 -8.77
CA GLY A 519 -10.13 -9.36 -9.43
C GLY A 519 -10.25 -8.91 -10.88
N ARG A 520 -9.38 -7.97 -11.28
CA ARG A 520 -9.35 -7.39 -12.64
C ARG A 520 -8.98 -8.41 -13.72
N LEU A 521 -8.18 -9.43 -13.39
CA LEU A 521 -7.70 -10.43 -14.36
C LEU A 521 -8.76 -11.45 -14.79
N PRO A 522 -9.49 -12.11 -13.87
CA PRO A 522 -10.62 -12.97 -14.23
C PRO A 522 -11.72 -12.23 -15.00
N GLN A 523 -12.02 -10.98 -14.63
CA GLN A 523 -12.99 -10.15 -15.35
C GLN A 523 -12.53 -9.83 -16.78
N ALA A 524 -11.24 -9.52 -16.98
CA ALA A 524 -10.68 -9.29 -18.31
C ALA A 524 -10.76 -10.56 -19.19
N PHE A 525 -10.49 -11.74 -18.62
CA PHE A 525 -10.69 -13.01 -19.32
C PHE A 525 -12.15 -13.21 -19.74
N ALA A 526 -13.12 -12.90 -18.87
CA ALA A 526 -14.54 -12.99 -19.21
C ALA A 526 -14.93 -12.04 -20.36
N GLN A 527 -14.53 -10.77 -20.29
CA GLN A 527 -14.85 -9.76 -21.30
C GLN A 527 -14.27 -10.09 -22.67
N VAL A 528 -12.99 -10.50 -22.72
CA VAL A 528 -12.34 -10.87 -23.99
C VAL A 528 -12.97 -12.14 -24.56
N SER A 529 -13.20 -13.16 -23.74
CA SER A 529 -13.82 -14.42 -24.15
C SER A 529 -15.22 -14.18 -24.74
N ALA A 530 -16.06 -13.39 -24.06
CA ALA A 530 -17.38 -13.02 -24.56
C ALA A 530 -17.32 -12.26 -25.90
N LYS A 531 -16.35 -11.34 -26.05
CA LYS A 531 -16.16 -10.59 -27.29
C LYS A 531 -15.73 -11.48 -28.46
N VAL A 532 -14.83 -12.43 -28.22
CA VAL A 532 -14.39 -13.41 -29.23
C VAL A 532 -15.55 -14.32 -29.64
N VAL A 533 -16.32 -14.86 -28.70
CA VAL A 533 -17.51 -15.69 -28.98
C VAL A 533 -18.52 -14.93 -29.83
N ARG A 534 -18.90 -13.70 -29.43
CA ARG A 534 -19.88 -12.87 -30.16
C ARG A 534 -19.50 -12.64 -31.62
N ARG A 535 -18.21 -12.64 -31.95
CA ARG A 535 -17.70 -12.41 -33.31
C ARG A 535 -17.88 -13.61 -34.25
N TYR A 536 -17.72 -14.83 -33.73
CA TYR A 536 -17.78 -16.08 -34.52
C TYR A 536 -19.12 -16.82 -34.41
N LEU A 537 -19.92 -16.51 -33.38
CA LEU A 537 -21.29 -16.96 -33.19
C LEU A 537 -22.25 -15.76 -33.20
N PRO A 538 -22.40 -15.04 -34.33
CA PRO A 538 -23.41 -13.99 -34.45
C PRO A 538 -24.80 -14.66 -34.46
N GLY A 539 -25.48 -14.65 -33.32
CA GLY A 539 -26.85 -15.15 -33.21
C GLY A 539 -27.18 -16.06 -32.02
N MET A 540 -26.47 -15.99 -30.89
CA MET A 540 -26.95 -16.60 -29.63
C MET A 540 -28.36 -16.04 -29.32
N PRO A 541 -29.41 -16.87 -29.35
CA PRO A 541 -30.72 -16.49 -28.83
C PRO A 541 -30.62 -16.42 -27.30
N GLU A 542 -31.30 -15.47 -26.69
CA GLU A 542 -31.70 -15.63 -25.29
C GLU A 542 -32.44 -16.96 -25.17
N GLU A 543 -31.97 -17.88 -24.33
CA GLU A 543 -32.74 -19.06 -23.97
C GLU A 543 -33.94 -18.63 -23.12
N GLY A 544 -35.02 -18.29 -23.80
CA GLY A 544 -36.39 -18.38 -23.32
C GLY A 544 -37.23 -18.95 -24.46
N PRO A 545 -38.15 -19.90 -24.21
CA PRO A 545 -38.93 -20.50 -25.28
C PRO A 545 -39.78 -19.45 -25.98
N ALA A 546 -39.84 -19.55 -27.31
CA ALA A 546 -40.58 -18.64 -28.18
C ALA A 546 -42.04 -18.46 -27.71
N VAL A 547 -42.31 -17.31 -27.09
CA VAL A 547 -43.69 -16.86 -26.84
C VAL A 547 -44.29 -16.48 -28.18
N ARG A 548 -45.29 -17.25 -28.61
CA ARG A 548 -46.25 -16.82 -29.64
C ARG A 548 -46.75 -15.43 -29.28
N ARG A 549 -46.42 -14.44 -30.11
CA ARG A 549 -46.88 -13.06 -30.00
C ARG A 549 -48.42 -13.05 -29.99
N PRO A 550 -49.09 -12.68 -28.88
CA PRO A 550 -50.52 -12.43 -28.91
C PRO A 550 -50.77 -11.13 -29.69
N PRO A 551 -51.97 -10.94 -30.28
CA PRO A 551 -52.31 -9.69 -30.93
C PRO A 551 -52.18 -8.52 -29.94
N ALA A 552 -51.72 -7.38 -30.46
CA ALA A 552 -51.46 -6.18 -29.67
C ALA A 552 -52.70 -5.77 -28.85
N ALA A 553 -52.64 -6.01 -27.55
CA ALA A 553 -53.53 -5.36 -26.60
C ALA A 553 -53.25 -3.84 -26.64
N PRO A 554 -54.28 -2.99 -26.46
CA PRO A 554 -54.10 -1.55 -26.42
C PRO A 554 -53.04 -1.20 -25.38
N VAL A 555 -52.13 -0.27 -25.73
CA VAL A 555 -51.06 0.20 -24.84
C VAL A 555 -51.72 0.64 -23.53
N PRO A 556 -51.45 -0.01 -22.38
CA PRO A 556 -52.03 0.41 -21.12
C PRO A 556 -51.60 1.85 -20.84
N THR A 557 -52.52 2.66 -20.30
CA THR A 557 -52.18 3.98 -19.76
C THR A 557 -51.08 3.84 -18.70
N ARG A 558 -50.27 4.88 -18.45
CA ARG A 558 -49.18 4.79 -17.47
C ARG A 558 -49.71 4.33 -16.10
N ALA A 559 -50.85 4.87 -15.65
CA ALA A 559 -51.53 4.42 -14.44
C ALA A 559 -51.91 2.92 -14.44
N GLY A 560 -52.35 2.39 -15.59
CA GLY A 560 -52.66 0.96 -15.74
C GLY A 560 -51.43 0.07 -15.70
N ALA A 561 -50.32 0.53 -16.29
CA ALA A 561 -49.03 -0.16 -16.25
C ALA A 561 -48.44 -0.17 -14.83
N VAL A 562 -48.52 0.94 -14.10
CA VAL A 562 -48.10 1.03 -12.70
C VAL A 562 -48.90 0.08 -11.81
N ARG A 563 -50.23 0.04 -11.95
CA ARG A 563 -51.07 -0.90 -11.19
C ARG A 563 -50.69 -2.35 -11.47
N ALA A 564 -50.57 -2.72 -12.75
CA ALA A 564 -50.17 -4.06 -13.13
C ALA A 564 -48.75 -4.43 -12.66
N ALA A 565 -47.85 -3.45 -12.53
CA ALA A 565 -46.53 -3.69 -11.94
C ALA A 565 -46.61 -3.90 -10.43
N ARG A 566 -47.44 -3.14 -9.70
CA ARG A 566 -47.68 -3.33 -8.27
C ARG A 566 -48.26 -4.70 -7.95
N ASP A 567 -49.24 -5.15 -8.73
CA ASP A 567 -49.83 -6.48 -8.58
C ASP A 567 -48.75 -7.58 -8.73
N ARG A 568 -47.90 -7.47 -9.76
CA ARG A 568 -46.78 -8.40 -9.96
C ARG A 568 -45.71 -8.33 -8.88
N LEU A 569 -45.45 -7.16 -8.31
CA LEU A 569 -44.52 -7.00 -7.19
C LEU A 569 -45.10 -7.64 -5.92
N ALA A 570 -46.42 -7.56 -5.70
CA ALA A 570 -47.08 -8.24 -4.60
C ALA A 570 -47.06 -9.77 -4.79
N ASP A 571 -47.27 -10.26 -6.01
CA ASP A 571 -47.12 -11.68 -6.35
C ASP A 571 -45.67 -12.15 -6.14
N ALA A 572 -44.69 -11.32 -6.51
CA ALA A 572 -43.27 -11.61 -6.29
C ALA A 572 -42.90 -11.72 -4.80
N ASP A 573 -43.54 -10.92 -3.95
CA ASP A 573 -43.33 -10.95 -2.50
C ASP A 573 -44.01 -12.19 -1.84
N ALA A 574 -44.98 -12.83 -2.52
CA ALA A 574 -45.72 -14.00 -2.03
C ALA A 574 -45.13 -15.35 -2.45
N ASP A 575 -44.51 -15.45 -3.63
CA ASP A 575 -43.96 -16.71 -4.19
C ASP A 575 -42.42 -16.76 -4.15
N GLY A 576 -41.85 -17.58 -3.25
CA GLY A 576 -40.40 -17.69 -3.05
C GLY A 576 -39.59 -18.14 -4.29
N ASP A 577 -40.07 -19.15 -5.04
CA ASP A 577 -39.39 -19.67 -6.23
C ASP A 577 -39.86 -19.02 -7.55
N GLY A 578 -41.06 -18.42 -7.57
CA GLY A 578 -41.66 -17.77 -8.75
C GLY A 578 -41.42 -16.26 -8.84
N GLY A 579 -41.00 -15.62 -7.73
CA GLY A 579 -40.97 -14.16 -7.60
C GLY A 579 -39.97 -13.45 -8.49
N ALA A 580 -38.88 -14.11 -8.89
CA ALA A 580 -37.90 -13.53 -9.82
C ALA A 580 -38.57 -13.17 -11.16
N ARG A 581 -39.42 -14.05 -11.69
CA ARG A 581 -40.13 -13.81 -12.96
C ARG A 581 -41.10 -12.65 -12.85
N ALA A 582 -41.91 -12.61 -11.79
CA ALA A 582 -42.87 -11.54 -11.57
C ALA A 582 -42.18 -10.17 -11.41
N LEU A 583 -41.02 -10.13 -10.75
CA LEU A 583 -40.18 -8.94 -10.63
C LEU A 583 -39.62 -8.46 -11.98
N TYR A 584 -39.11 -9.37 -12.83
CA TYR A 584 -38.67 -9.01 -14.20
C TYR A 584 -39.83 -8.49 -15.05
N GLU A 585 -41.00 -9.13 -14.96
CA GLU A 585 -42.19 -8.70 -15.69
C GLU A 585 -42.67 -7.31 -15.21
N ALA A 586 -42.60 -7.02 -13.91
CA ALA A 586 -42.90 -5.69 -13.36
C ALA A 586 -41.95 -4.62 -13.92
N VAL A 587 -40.63 -4.86 -13.93
CA VAL A 587 -39.64 -3.95 -14.50
C VAL A 587 -39.87 -3.74 -16.01
N ALA A 588 -40.18 -4.80 -16.75
CA ALA A 588 -40.45 -4.71 -18.19
C ALA A 588 -41.69 -3.86 -18.51
N VAL A 589 -42.75 -3.97 -17.69
CA VAL A 589 -43.96 -3.15 -17.82
C VAL A 589 -43.68 -1.69 -17.50
N LEU A 590 -42.91 -1.42 -16.44
CA LEU A 590 -42.54 -0.06 -16.01
C LEU A 590 -41.61 0.64 -17.00
N ARG A 591 -40.61 -0.06 -17.57
CA ARG A 591 -39.74 0.48 -18.64
C ARG A 591 -40.56 0.95 -19.84
N ARG A 592 -41.56 0.18 -20.25
CA ARG A 592 -42.48 0.56 -21.35
C ARG A 592 -43.34 1.77 -20.96
N ALA A 593 -43.83 1.83 -19.72
CA ALA A 593 -44.65 2.94 -19.23
C ALA A 593 -43.89 4.28 -19.25
N VAL A 594 -42.63 4.29 -18.80
CA VAL A 594 -41.78 5.51 -18.76
C VAL A 594 -41.48 6.03 -20.17
N THR A 595 -41.42 5.16 -21.19
CA THR A 595 -41.21 5.60 -22.59
C THR A 595 -42.44 6.22 -23.25
N ALA A 596 -43.65 6.00 -22.73
CA ALA A 596 -44.89 6.60 -23.25
C ALA A 596 -45.06 8.02 -22.67
N PRO A 597 -45.63 9.01 -23.40
CA PRO A 597 -45.89 10.34 -22.84
C PRO A 597 -46.95 10.29 -21.72
N PRO A 598 -46.85 11.12 -20.65
CA PRO A 598 -47.85 11.14 -19.58
C PRO A 598 -49.19 11.67 -20.07
N GLY A 599 -50.28 10.99 -19.69
CA GLY A 599 -51.65 11.43 -19.95
C GLY A 599 -52.15 12.45 -18.93
N PRO A 600 -53.23 13.19 -19.22
CA PRO A 600 -53.76 14.25 -18.35
C PRO A 600 -54.33 13.77 -17.00
N GLY A 601 -54.46 12.46 -16.79
CA GLY A 601 -54.92 11.85 -15.52
C GLY A 601 -53.88 10.94 -14.86
N ASP A 602 -52.66 10.86 -15.40
CA ASP A 602 -51.59 10.09 -14.77
C ASP A 602 -50.95 10.95 -13.66
N PRO A 603 -50.77 10.41 -12.44
CA PRO A 603 -50.06 11.12 -11.39
C PRO A 603 -48.62 11.43 -11.83
N PRO A 604 -48.11 12.64 -11.55
CA PRO A 604 -46.81 13.06 -12.03
C PRO A 604 -45.72 12.18 -11.42
N GLU A 605 -44.77 11.75 -12.26
CA GLU A 605 -43.53 11.10 -11.83
C GLU A 605 -43.68 9.71 -11.15
N GLU A 606 -44.92 9.17 -11.08
CA GLU A 606 -45.21 7.90 -10.39
C GLU A 606 -44.59 6.69 -11.11
N ALA A 607 -44.67 6.63 -12.45
CA ALA A 607 -44.14 5.52 -13.24
C ALA A 607 -42.61 5.43 -13.15
N GLU A 608 -41.93 6.57 -13.19
CA GLU A 608 -40.49 6.70 -13.04
C GLU A 608 -40.02 6.28 -11.63
N THR A 609 -40.76 6.71 -10.59
CA THR A 609 -40.48 6.36 -9.19
C THR A 609 -40.67 4.86 -8.93
N GLU A 610 -41.75 4.27 -9.46
CA GLU A 610 -42.01 2.82 -9.34
C GLU A 610 -40.98 1.99 -10.13
N LEU A 611 -40.54 2.46 -11.30
CA LEU A 611 -39.46 1.82 -12.06
C LEU A 611 -38.18 1.74 -11.24
N ALA A 612 -37.73 2.85 -10.65
CA ALA A 612 -36.53 2.85 -9.82
C ALA A 612 -36.69 1.97 -8.56
N GLY A 613 -37.87 1.96 -7.94
CA GLY A 613 -38.19 1.05 -6.83
C GLY A 613 -38.09 -0.43 -7.22
N ALA A 614 -38.61 -0.81 -8.39
CA ALA A 614 -38.53 -2.18 -8.90
C ALA A 614 -37.08 -2.57 -9.29
N LEU A 615 -36.31 -1.64 -9.88
CA LEU A 615 -34.90 -1.84 -10.20
C LEU A 615 -34.04 -2.02 -8.95
N LEU A 616 -34.34 -1.32 -7.85
CA LEU A 616 -33.68 -1.52 -6.55
C LEU A 616 -33.95 -2.93 -5.97
N ARG A 617 -35.18 -3.45 -6.11
CA ARG A 617 -35.48 -4.83 -5.72
C ARG A 617 -34.72 -5.83 -6.59
N LEU A 618 -34.61 -5.55 -7.89
CA LEU A 618 -33.88 -6.39 -8.83
C LEU A 618 -32.36 -6.38 -8.56
N TRP A 619 -31.81 -5.21 -8.19
CA TRP A 619 -30.43 -5.07 -7.72
C TRP A 619 -30.15 -5.94 -6.49
N ALA A 620 -31.07 -5.95 -5.50
CA ALA A 620 -30.90 -6.77 -4.30
C ALA A 620 -30.74 -8.27 -4.62
N ALA A 621 -31.36 -8.76 -5.70
CA ALA A 621 -31.26 -10.14 -6.15
C ALA A 621 -30.05 -10.42 -7.05
N GLN A 622 -29.68 -9.51 -7.96
CA GLN A 622 -28.67 -9.78 -9.02
C GLN A 622 -27.30 -9.16 -8.80
N ARG A 623 -27.23 -8.09 -7.99
CA ARG A 623 -26.00 -7.30 -7.78
C ARG A 623 -25.35 -6.79 -9.08
N ASP A 624 -26.15 -6.42 -10.08
CA ASP A 624 -25.69 -5.76 -11.32
C ASP A 624 -25.67 -4.21 -11.19
N PRO A 625 -24.49 -3.55 -11.25
CA PRO A 625 -24.36 -2.10 -11.11
C PRO A 625 -25.12 -1.29 -12.18
N GLU A 626 -25.38 -1.85 -13.36
CA GLU A 626 -26.13 -1.16 -14.42
C GLU A 626 -27.59 -0.88 -14.00
N LEU A 627 -28.16 -1.74 -13.14
CA LEU A 627 -29.51 -1.56 -12.59
C LEU A 627 -29.59 -0.33 -11.68
N LEU A 628 -28.56 -0.07 -10.87
CA LEU A 628 -28.48 1.12 -10.02
C LEU A 628 -28.29 2.39 -10.86
N ALA A 629 -27.47 2.32 -11.91
CA ALA A 629 -27.28 3.45 -12.84
C ALA A 629 -28.54 3.75 -13.67
N GLU A 630 -29.36 2.74 -13.99
CA GLU A 630 -30.69 2.93 -14.59
C GLU A 630 -31.68 3.51 -13.60
N ALA A 631 -31.74 2.99 -12.37
CA ALA A 631 -32.63 3.50 -11.33
C ALA A 631 -32.36 4.98 -11.05
N GLU A 632 -31.09 5.39 -10.91
CA GLU A 632 -30.72 6.79 -10.71
C GLU A 632 -31.20 7.67 -11.86
N ARG A 633 -30.94 7.27 -13.12
CA ARG A 633 -31.39 8.03 -14.29
C ARG A 633 -32.91 8.17 -14.35
N ALA A 634 -33.66 7.17 -13.87
CA ALA A 634 -35.11 7.21 -13.86
C ALA A 634 -35.66 8.25 -12.88
N VAL A 635 -35.00 8.46 -11.71
CA VAL A 635 -35.48 9.39 -10.68
C VAL A 635 -34.73 10.71 -10.57
N THR A 636 -33.63 10.88 -11.31
CA THR A 636 -32.86 12.13 -11.31
C THR A 636 -33.69 13.28 -11.90
N GLY A 637 -33.84 14.37 -11.16
CA GLY A 637 -34.56 15.58 -11.60
C GLY A 637 -36.08 15.56 -11.34
N LEU A 638 -36.60 14.49 -10.73
CA LEU A 638 -37.97 14.43 -10.23
C LEU A 638 -38.13 15.27 -8.95
N ARG A 639 -39.35 15.73 -8.66
CA ARG A 639 -39.65 16.69 -7.57
C ARG A 639 -40.54 16.14 -6.46
N THR A 640 -41.08 14.93 -6.61
CA THR A 640 -41.92 14.32 -5.56
C THR A 640 -41.08 13.80 -4.37
N ALA A 641 -41.64 13.88 -3.15
CA ALA A 641 -41.00 13.36 -1.93
C ALA A 641 -40.69 11.85 -2.02
N ARG A 642 -41.55 11.08 -2.68
CA ARG A 642 -41.34 9.65 -2.92
C ARG A 642 -40.18 9.39 -3.89
N ALA A 643 -40.02 10.22 -4.93
CA ALA A 643 -38.87 10.12 -5.84
C ALA A 643 -37.55 10.45 -5.13
N ALA A 644 -37.52 11.49 -4.30
CA ALA A 644 -36.35 11.83 -3.48
C ALA A 644 -35.98 10.69 -2.51
N ALA A 645 -36.95 10.07 -1.84
CA ALA A 645 -36.70 8.90 -0.98
C ALA A 645 -36.11 7.70 -1.77
N VAL A 646 -36.60 7.45 -2.98
CA VAL A 646 -36.08 6.39 -3.86
C VAL A 646 -34.67 6.74 -4.35
N LEU A 647 -34.41 8.00 -4.75
CA LEU A 647 -33.09 8.46 -5.16
C LEU A 647 -32.08 8.33 -4.02
N GLY A 648 -32.44 8.74 -2.80
CA GLY A 648 -31.61 8.54 -1.61
C GLY A 648 -31.24 7.08 -1.40
N ARG A 649 -32.19 6.16 -1.61
CA ARG A 649 -31.92 4.72 -1.54
C ARG A 649 -31.01 4.21 -2.67
N VAL A 650 -31.15 4.70 -3.89
CA VAL A 650 -30.24 4.38 -5.01
C VAL A 650 -28.83 4.85 -4.70
N LEU A 651 -28.67 6.08 -4.22
CA LEU A 651 -27.37 6.65 -3.87
C LEU A 651 -26.71 5.87 -2.71
N TYR A 652 -27.49 5.49 -1.70
CA TYR A 652 -27.02 4.64 -0.60
C TYR A 652 -26.51 3.28 -1.10
N GLU A 653 -27.28 2.56 -1.93
CA GLU A 653 -26.86 1.26 -2.48
C GLU A 653 -25.64 1.39 -3.41
N ARG A 654 -25.58 2.46 -4.22
CA ARG A 654 -24.41 2.76 -5.05
C ARG A 654 -23.17 3.03 -4.22
N ALA A 655 -23.31 3.73 -3.10
CA ALA A 655 -22.22 4.00 -2.18
C ALA A 655 -21.66 2.70 -1.57
N LEU A 656 -22.42 1.60 -1.55
CA LEU A 656 -21.95 0.32 -1.00
C LEU A 656 -21.44 -0.64 -2.08
N ALA A 657 -21.90 -0.53 -3.33
CA ALA A 657 -21.62 -1.50 -4.40
C ALA A 657 -20.16 -1.53 -4.89
N ALA A 658 -19.42 -0.41 -4.84
CA ALA A 658 -18.03 -0.30 -5.30
C ALA A 658 -17.02 -0.06 -4.16
N GLY A 659 -17.47 -0.17 -2.91
CA GLY A 659 -16.78 0.28 -1.70
C GLY A 659 -17.40 1.58 -1.14
N PRO A 660 -17.37 1.79 0.19
CA PRO A 660 -18.09 2.88 0.87
C PRO A 660 -17.66 4.27 0.40
N ASP A 661 -18.58 5.00 -0.26
CA ASP A 661 -18.35 6.36 -0.76
C ASP A 661 -19.05 7.42 0.15
N ALA A 662 -18.24 8.22 0.84
CA ALA A 662 -18.72 9.25 1.76
C ALA A 662 -19.44 10.44 1.07
N GLN A 663 -19.22 10.67 -0.22
CA GLN A 663 -19.93 11.72 -0.98
C GLN A 663 -21.32 11.23 -1.38
N LEU A 664 -21.43 9.99 -1.85
CA LEU A 664 -22.72 9.39 -2.20
C LEU A 664 -23.61 9.20 -0.97
N LEU A 665 -23.04 8.81 0.19
CA LEU A 665 -23.79 8.74 1.44
C LEU A 665 -24.29 10.12 1.92
N ALA A 666 -23.48 11.17 1.77
CA ALA A 666 -23.92 12.54 2.10
C ALA A 666 -25.04 13.01 1.15
N ALA A 667 -24.95 12.69 -0.14
CA ALA A 667 -26.02 12.95 -1.09
C ALA A 667 -27.31 12.18 -0.75
N ALA A 668 -27.18 10.91 -0.37
CA ALA A 668 -28.31 10.10 0.08
C ALA A 668 -29.00 10.71 1.30
N ASP A 669 -28.24 11.18 2.29
CA ASP A 669 -28.81 11.85 3.47
C ASP A 669 -29.62 13.09 3.10
N MET A 670 -29.09 13.94 2.20
CA MET A 670 -29.81 15.13 1.74
C MET A 670 -31.14 14.78 1.07
N GLU A 671 -31.16 13.74 0.23
CA GLU A 671 -32.38 13.29 -0.45
C GLU A 671 -33.41 12.75 0.55
N PHE A 672 -32.99 11.95 1.54
CA PHE A 672 -33.89 11.49 2.60
C PHE A 672 -34.39 12.65 3.49
N ALA A 673 -33.56 13.67 3.75
CA ALA A 673 -33.93 14.87 4.49
C ALA A 673 -35.03 15.65 3.76
N ALA A 674 -34.84 15.87 2.46
CA ALA A 674 -35.79 16.56 1.59
C ALA A 674 -37.11 15.79 1.50
N ALA A 675 -37.04 14.47 1.32
CA ALA A 675 -38.21 13.60 1.30
C ALA A 675 -39.00 13.68 2.61
N GLY A 676 -38.33 13.56 3.77
CA GLY A 676 -38.98 13.56 5.08
C GLY A 676 -39.68 14.89 5.44
N ALA A 677 -39.18 16.02 4.94
CA ALA A 677 -39.76 17.35 5.19
C ALA A 677 -41.10 17.57 4.48
N ALA A 678 -41.27 17.00 3.28
CA ALA A 678 -42.45 17.19 2.42
C ALA A 678 -43.42 16.00 2.41
N ALA A 679 -43.12 14.94 3.18
CA ALA A 679 -43.82 13.67 3.16
C ALA A 679 -44.99 13.55 4.16
N ASP A 680 -45.86 12.57 3.90
CA ASP A 680 -46.82 12.04 4.88
C ASP A 680 -46.10 11.40 6.10
N PRO A 681 -46.83 11.13 7.20
CA PRO A 681 -46.21 10.61 8.42
C PRO A 681 -45.50 9.26 8.28
N GLU A 682 -45.90 8.39 7.34
CA GLU A 682 -45.28 7.07 7.16
C GLU A 682 -43.94 7.20 6.41
N LEU A 683 -43.94 7.93 5.29
CA LEU A 683 -42.74 8.18 4.51
C LEU A 683 -41.72 9.01 5.30
N ARG A 684 -42.18 9.94 6.17
CA ARG A 684 -41.29 10.66 7.10
C ARG A 684 -40.55 9.72 8.06
N ARG A 685 -41.23 8.70 8.60
CA ARG A 685 -40.60 7.72 9.50
C ARG A 685 -39.60 6.83 8.76
N ASP A 686 -39.97 6.30 7.59
CA ASP A 686 -39.05 5.50 6.76
C ASP A 686 -37.80 6.31 6.37
N CYS A 687 -37.97 7.57 5.96
CA CYS A 687 -36.85 8.46 5.67
C CYS A 687 -35.97 8.71 6.92
N ALA A 688 -36.56 8.91 8.10
CA ALA A 688 -35.79 9.12 9.32
C ALA A 688 -34.94 7.90 9.70
N VAL A 689 -35.49 6.68 9.54
CA VAL A 689 -34.73 5.42 9.74
C VAL A 689 -33.58 5.32 8.73
N ARG A 690 -33.84 5.57 7.44
CA ARG A 690 -32.81 5.52 6.39
C ARG A 690 -31.73 6.59 6.57
N ARG A 691 -32.08 7.79 7.02
CA ARG A 691 -31.11 8.82 7.41
C ARG A 691 -30.22 8.34 8.53
N ALA A 692 -30.79 7.74 9.57
CA ALA A 692 -30.00 7.20 10.67
C ALA A 692 -29.02 6.11 10.22
N GLU A 693 -29.46 5.17 9.38
CA GLU A 693 -28.56 4.15 8.78
C GLU A 693 -27.44 4.78 7.95
N THR A 694 -27.76 5.80 7.15
CA THR A 694 -26.81 6.53 6.30
C THR A 694 -25.79 7.30 7.16
N LEU A 695 -26.25 8.02 8.18
CA LEU A 695 -25.42 8.85 9.05
C LEU A 695 -24.54 8.02 9.99
N ILE A 696 -24.99 6.84 10.43
CA ILE A 696 -24.14 5.88 11.16
C ILE A 696 -22.94 5.49 10.28
N ARG A 697 -23.18 5.09 9.03
CA ARG A 697 -22.09 4.72 8.11
C ARG A 697 -21.18 5.90 7.78
N LEU A 698 -21.76 7.07 7.52
CA LEU A 698 -21.01 8.28 7.23
C LEU A 698 -20.11 8.69 8.40
N SER A 699 -20.60 8.54 9.64
CA SER A 699 -19.82 8.81 10.85
C SER A 699 -18.60 7.90 10.98
N GLY A 700 -18.70 6.64 10.53
CA GLY A 700 -17.57 5.71 10.49
C GLY A 700 -16.49 6.09 9.48
N LEU A 701 -16.86 6.75 8.36
CA LEU A 701 -15.92 7.15 7.31
C LEU A 701 -15.23 8.48 7.58
N ARG A 702 -15.89 9.41 8.28
CA ARG A 702 -15.37 10.76 8.57
C ARG A 702 -14.88 10.94 10.00
N ASP A 703 -15.16 9.97 10.86
CA ASP A 703 -14.96 10.02 12.32
C ASP A 703 -15.55 11.27 13.00
N GLU A 704 -16.72 11.71 12.54
CA GLU A 704 -17.41 12.91 13.03
C GLU A 704 -18.66 12.56 13.84
N ALA A 705 -18.71 12.98 15.11
CA ALA A 705 -19.89 12.79 15.97
C ALA A 705 -21.09 13.69 15.58
N GLY A 706 -20.89 14.70 14.73
CA GLY A 706 -21.95 15.63 14.30
C GLY A 706 -23.12 14.94 13.60
N ALA A 707 -22.81 14.07 12.62
CA ALA A 707 -23.79 13.29 11.87
C ALA A 707 -24.70 12.43 12.77
N LEU A 708 -24.14 11.84 13.83
CA LEU A 708 -24.90 11.03 14.78
C LEU A 708 -25.82 11.88 15.67
N ARG A 709 -25.39 13.09 16.06
CA ARG A 709 -26.24 14.04 16.80
C ARG A 709 -27.42 14.53 15.96
N GLU A 710 -27.21 14.75 14.67
CA GLU A 710 -28.28 15.08 13.72
C GLU A 710 -29.28 13.93 13.55
N ALA A 711 -28.78 12.70 13.39
CA ALA A 711 -29.63 11.50 13.34
C ALA A 711 -30.48 11.34 14.60
N ARG A 712 -29.87 11.57 15.77
CA ARG A 712 -30.56 11.55 17.08
C ARG A 712 -31.66 12.61 17.13
N ALA A 713 -31.36 13.86 16.78
CA ALA A 713 -32.31 14.95 16.79
C ALA A 713 -33.51 14.74 15.84
N ALA A 714 -33.30 14.04 14.71
CA ALA A 714 -34.36 13.69 13.78
C ALA A 714 -35.26 12.54 14.28
N LEU A 715 -34.69 11.57 14.99
CA LEU A 715 -35.41 10.38 15.46
C LEU A 715 -36.11 10.56 16.81
N GLU A 716 -35.55 11.32 17.75
CA GLU A 716 -36.11 11.51 19.10
C GLU A 716 -37.58 11.98 19.11
N PRO A 717 -37.98 13.01 18.32
CA PRO A 717 -39.36 13.46 18.28
C PRO A 717 -40.33 12.42 17.69
N LEU A 718 -39.84 11.56 16.80
CA LEU A 718 -40.65 10.54 16.11
C LEU A 718 -40.80 9.27 16.96
N ALA A 719 -39.77 8.91 17.73
CA ALA A 719 -39.74 7.71 18.57
C ALA A 719 -40.48 7.89 19.91
N GLY A 720 -40.75 9.13 20.34
CA GLY A 720 -41.43 9.41 21.61
C GLY A 720 -40.64 8.95 22.85
N PRO A 721 -41.25 8.93 24.05
CA PRO A 721 -40.58 8.45 25.27
C PRO A 721 -40.28 6.95 25.22
N ALA A 722 -39.23 6.50 25.89
CA ALA A 722 -38.94 5.07 26.01
C ALA A 722 -40.02 4.36 26.85
N PRO A 723 -40.49 3.15 26.46
CA PRO A 723 -41.43 2.39 27.27
C PRO A 723 -40.80 2.06 28.63
N GLY A 724 -41.46 2.43 29.72
CA GLY A 724 -40.98 2.16 31.09
C GLY A 724 -40.18 3.28 31.76
N ALA A 725 -39.97 4.43 31.10
CA ALA A 725 -39.53 5.63 31.81
C ALA A 725 -40.63 6.09 32.77
N ALA A 726 -40.37 6.07 34.08
CA ALA A 726 -41.27 6.69 35.05
C ALA A 726 -41.47 8.17 34.65
N PRO A 727 -42.68 8.73 34.71
CA PRO A 727 -42.90 10.12 34.38
C PRO A 727 -42.09 10.99 35.34
N GLY A 728 -41.01 11.58 34.85
CA GLY A 728 -40.25 12.59 35.57
C GLY A 728 -41.16 13.78 35.82
N THR A 729 -41.31 14.14 37.08
CA THR A 729 -41.85 15.41 37.53
C THR A 729 -40.99 16.52 36.95
N ASP A 730 -41.50 17.21 35.91
CA ASP A 730 -41.34 18.65 35.64
C ASP A 730 -41.61 18.96 34.15
N SER A 731 -42.89 19.11 33.82
CA SER A 731 -43.34 20.13 32.87
C SER A 731 -44.84 20.41 33.07
N PRO A 732 -45.26 21.69 33.17
CA PRO A 732 -46.63 22.07 33.44
C PRO A 732 -47.48 22.16 32.16
N ASP A 733 -48.77 21.87 32.30
CA ASP A 733 -49.88 22.21 31.39
C ASP A 733 -49.69 22.01 29.88
N SER A 734 -50.22 20.89 29.37
CA SER A 734 -51.14 20.98 28.24
C SER A 734 -52.24 19.93 28.39
N GLY A 735 -53.47 20.42 28.45
CA GLY A 735 -54.67 19.70 28.87
C GLY A 735 -54.97 18.46 28.01
N ALA A 736 -55.26 17.38 28.72
CA ALA A 736 -55.88 16.19 28.18
C ALA A 736 -57.33 16.49 27.77
N GLU A 737 -57.62 16.47 26.48
CA GLU A 737 -58.90 15.95 26.00
C GLU A 737 -58.73 14.46 25.72
N SER A 738 -59.35 13.68 26.60
CA SER A 738 -59.57 12.25 26.51
C SER A 738 -60.56 11.95 25.38
N GLY A 739 -60.04 11.75 24.17
CA GLY A 739 -60.75 11.10 23.06
C GLY A 739 -60.16 9.71 22.81
N GLY A 740 -60.88 8.66 23.23
CA GLY A 740 -60.46 7.27 23.07
C GLY A 740 -60.15 6.90 21.62
N GLY A 741 -58.88 6.62 21.36
CA GLY A 741 -58.38 5.98 20.16
C GLY A 741 -57.16 5.18 20.55
N ALA A 742 -57.06 3.93 20.09
CA ALA A 742 -55.95 3.02 20.36
C ALA A 742 -54.61 3.76 20.39
N GLY A 743 -53.86 3.62 21.49
CA GLY A 743 -52.54 4.26 21.64
C GLY A 743 -51.68 3.99 20.40
N PRO A 744 -50.90 4.98 19.93
CA PRO A 744 -50.14 4.85 18.69
C PRO A 744 -49.30 3.58 18.76
N ALA A 745 -49.44 2.71 17.76
CA ALA A 745 -48.68 1.47 17.66
C ALA A 745 -47.19 1.77 17.91
N PRO A 746 -46.49 0.98 18.74
CA PRO A 746 -45.06 1.14 18.89
C PRO A 746 -44.45 0.96 17.50
N TYR A 747 -43.64 1.93 17.05
CA TYR A 747 -42.87 1.84 15.81
C TYR A 747 -41.50 1.24 16.18
N PRO A 748 -41.35 -0.09 16.27
CA PRO A 748 -40.12 -0.73 16.77
C PRO A 748 -38.90 -0.34 15.92
N GLU A 749 -39.09 -0.08 14.63
CA GLU A 749 -38.05 0.41 13.73
C GLU A 749 -37.43 1.75 14.15
N LEU A 750 -38.22 2.66 14.73
CA LEU A 750 -37.71 3.95 15.23
C LEU A 750 -36.92 3.78 16.52
N HIS A 751 -37.39 2.91 17.42
CA HIS A 751 -36.65 2.57 18.64
C HIS A 751 -35.34 1.86 18.32
N LEU A 752 -35.35 0.94 17.35
CA LEU A 752 -34.16 0.25 16.88
C LEU A 752 -33.15 1.23 16.25
N ALA A 753 -33.62 2.10 15.33
CA ALA A 753 -32.77 3.09 14.69
C ALA A 753 -32.16 4.07 15.70
N LEU A 754 -32.97 4.58 16.64
CA LEU A 754 -32.49 5.49 17.69
C LEU A 754 -31.52 4.80 18.64
N GLY A 755 -31.81 3.56 19.04
CA GLY A 755 -30.91 2.74 19.86
C GLY A 755 -29.54 2.55 19.21
N ARG A 756 -29.49 2.29 17.90
CA ARG A 756 -28.24 2.17 17.12
C ARG A 756 -27.47 3.48 16.99
N VAL A 757 -28.17 4.60 16.80
CA VAL A 757 -27.53 5.92 16.80
C VAL A 757 -26.90 6.23 18.15
N LEU A 758 -27.62 5.95 19.25
CA LEU A 758 -27.10 6.14 20.61
C LEU A 758 -25.92 5.21 20.90
N LEU A 759 -25.99 3.94 20.49
CA LEU A 759 -24.88 2.99 20.58
C LEU A 759 -23.64 3.47 19.83
N ALA A 760 -23.80 4.00 18.60
CA ALA A 760 -22.71 4.56 17.80
C ALA A 760 -22.08 5.83 18.39
N LEU A 761 -22.82 6.55 19.25
CA LEU A 761 -22.33 7.73 19.98
C LEU A 761 -21.47 7.35 21.20
N LEU A 762 -21.69 6.20 21.84
CA LEU A 762 -21.02 5.83 23.10
C LEU A 762 -19.49 5.91 23.04
N PRO A 763 -18.80 5.37 22.02
CA PRO A 763 -17.33 5.45 21.94
C PRO A 763 -16.80 6.88 21.75
N ARG A 764 -17.64 7.81 21.28
CA ARG A 764 -17.28 9.20 20.93
C ARG A 764 -17.60 10.21 22.03
N THR A 765 -18.30 9.80 23.09
CA THR A 765 -18.64 10.66 24.22
C THR A 765 -17.53 10.60 25.27
N GLN A 766 -16.83 11.70 25.52
CA GLN A 766 -15.70 11.75 26.48
C GLN A 766 -16.16 11.77 27.95
N ASP A 767 -17.23 12.48 28.27
CA ASP A 767 -17.77 12.58 29.64
C ASP A 767 -18.37 11.23 30.10
N PRO A 768 -17.84 10.61 31.17
CA PRO A 768 -18.38 9.36 31.70
C PRO A 768 -19.84 9.44 32.14
N ALA A 769 -20.29 10.58 32.67
CA ALA A 769 -21.68 10.73 33.12
C ALA A 769 -22.65 10.77 31.93
N GLU A 770 -22.31 11.56 30.91
CA GLU A 770 -23.06 11.60 29.64
C GLU A 770 -23.05 10.24 28.94
N ARG A 771 -21.90 9.56 28.90
CA ARG A 771 -21.78 8.21 28.30
C ARG A 771 -22.68 7.19 29.01
N THR A 772 -22.75 7.24 30.34
CA THR A 772 -23.63 6.37 31.13
C THR A 772 -25.11 6.65 30.81
N ALA A 773 -25.52 7.92 30.78
CA ALA A 773 -26.88 8.31 30.44
C ALA A 773 -27.28 7.89 29.01
N LEU A 774 -26.37 8.04 28.04
CA LEU A 774 -26.57 7.57 26.67
C LEU A 774 -26.71 6.04 26.60
N ALA A 775 -25.93 5.30 27.41
CA ALA A 775 -25.98 3.84 27.44
C ALA A 775 -27.29 3.34 28.03
N GLU A 776 -27.81 3.98 29.08
CA GLU A 776 -29.13 3.70 29.63
C GLU A 776 -30.24 3.92 28.59
N GLN A 777 -30.19 5.05 27.87
CA GLN A 777 -31.14 5.34 26.81
C GLN A 777 -31.05 4.33 25.66
N ALA A 778 -29.84 4.01 25.19
CA ALA A 778 -29.61 3.02 24.14
C ALA A 778 -30.18 1.65 24.54
N ALA A 779 -29.86 1.18 25.75
CA ALA A 779 -30.35 -0.09 26.27
C ALA A 779 -31.87 -0.13 26.38
N ALA A 780 -32.51 0.94 26.86
CA ALA A 780 -33.97 1.03 26.93
C ALA A 780 -34.63 0.97 25.54
N ARG A 781 -34.05 1.65 24.54
CA ARG A 781 -34.57 1.66 23.16
C ARG A 781 -34.42 0.31 22.47
N LEU A 782 -33.27 -0.35 22.63
CA LEU A 782 -33.02 -1.67 22.05
C LEU A 782 -33.85 -2.78 22.73
N ALA A 783 -34.04 -2.69 24.05
CA ALA A 783 -34.95 -3.59 24.78
C ALA A 783 -36.42 -3.43 24.33
N ALA A 784 -36.87 -2.21 24.08
CA ALA A 784 -38.22 -1.94 23.54
C ALA A 784 -38.41 -2.52 22.12
N ALA A 785 -37.37 -2.48 21.28
CA ALA A 785 -37.42 -3.09 19.95
C ALA A 785 -37.52 -4.64 20.03
N LEU A 786 -36.92 -5.27 21.03
CA LEU A 786 -36.98 -6.74 21.25
C LEU A 786 -38.33 -7.26 21.74
N THR A 787 -39.08 -6.45 22.50
CA THR A 787 -40.36 -6.89 23.10
C THR A 787 -41.56 -6.77 22.14
N THR A 788 -41.37 -6.13 20.98
CA THR A 788 -42.43 -5.91 20.00
C THR A 788 -42.39 -6.99 18.91
N PRO A 789 -43.48 -7.74 18.64
CA PRO A 789 -43.49 -8.75 17.60
C PRO A 789 -43.24 -8.13 16.22
N THR A 790 -42.26 -8.65 15.49
CA THR A 790 -41.90 -8.19 14.14
C THR A 790 -43.08 -8.42 13.19
N PRO A 791 -43.53 -7.42 12.40
CA PRO A 791 -44.66 -7.61 11.49
C PRO A 791 -44.27 -8.42 10.25
N ALA A 792 -45.16 -9.36 9.90
CA ALA A 792 -45.37 -10.08 8.64
C ALA A 792 -44.16 -10.71 7.87
N PRO A 793 -44.33 -11.93 7.31
CA PRO A 793 -43.31 -12.58 6.48
C PRO A 793 -43.00 -11.75 5.23
N GLY A 794 -41.72 -11.56 4.91
CA GLY A 794 -41.26 -10.88 3.69
C GLY A 794 -40.35 -9.66 3.91
N ARG A 795 -40.21 -9.14 5.14
CA ARG A 795 -39.16 -8.15 5.48
C ARG A 795 -37.99 -8.85 6.16
N THR A 796 -36.84 -8.93 5.47
CA THR A 796 -35.56 -9.33 6.05
C THR A 796 -35.07 -8.26 7.05
N GLY A 797 -35.65 -8.24 8.25
CA GLY A 797 -35.15 -7.46 9.38
C GLY A 797 -34.00 -8.18 10.09
N PRO A 798 -33.17 -7.48 10.88
CA PRO A 798 -32.15 -8.12 11.70
C PRO A 798 -32.81 -9.12 12.66
N GLY A 799 -32.28 -10.33 12.76
CA GLY A 799 -32.78 -11.34 13.68
C GLY A 799 -32.70 -10.87 15.14
N ALA A 800 -33.57 -11.38 16.01
CA ALA A 800 -33.61 -11.02 17.43
C ALA A 800 -32.24 -11.20 18.13
N ALA A 801 -31.39 -12.11 17.66
CA ALA A 801 -30.03 -12.32 18.14
C ALA A 801 -29.09 -11.12 17.87
N GLN A 802 -29.21 -10.44 16.71
CA GLN A 802 -28.44 -9.22 16.40
C GLN A 802 -28.83 -8.06 17.32
N VAL A 803 -30.13 -7.89 17.58
CA VAL A 803 -30.60 -6.82 18.48
C VAL A 803 -30.17 -7.08 19.94
N ARG A 804 -30.12 -8.36 20.37
CA ARG A 804 -29.56 -8.72 21.69
C ARG A 804 -28.07 -8.42 21.81
N LEU A 805 -27.29 -8.63 20.75
CA LEU A 805 -25.89 -8.24 20.70
C LEU A 805 -25.72 -6.72 20.86
N GLU A 806 -26.48 -5.93 20.10
CA GLU A 806 -26.48 -4.46 20.18
C GLU A 806 -26.90 -3.97 21.57
N LEU A 807 -27.92 -4.60 22.18
CA LEU A 807 -28.34 -4.33 23.55
C LEU A 807 -27.22 -4.62 24.57
N ALA A 808 -26.55 -5.76 24.44
CA ALA A 808 -25.44 -6.12 25.33
C ALA A 808 -24.25 -5.15 25.22
N ASP A 809 -23.93 -4.67 24.01
CA ASP A 809 -22.87 -3.69 23.83
C ASP A 809 -23.23 -2.33 24.45
N ALA A 810 -24.51 -1.94 24.45
CA ALA A 810 -24.96 -0.78 25.22
C ALA A 810 -24.83 -1.02 26.73
N LEU A 811 -25.30 -2.17 27.22
CA LEU A 811 -25.25 -2.53 28.65
C LEU A 811 -23.83 -2.67 29.20
N ARG A 812 -22.84 -2.99 28.36
CA ARG A 812 -21.41 -3.05 28.72
C ARG A 812 -20.91 -1.75 29.35
N HIS A 813 -21.48 -0.61 28.97
CA HIS A 813 -21.12 0.70 29.52
C HIS A 813 -21.77 1.02 30.87
N LEU A 814 -22.56 0.09 31.43
CA LEU A 814 -23.27 0.24 32.70
C LEU A 814 -22.74 -0.78 33.73
N PRO A 815 -21.84 -0.39 34.65
CA PRO A 815 -21.20 -1.32 35.60
C PRO A 815 -22.18 -2.12 36.46
N GLY A 816 -23.38 -1.58 36.74
CA GLY A 816 -24.43 -2.25 37.51
C GLY A 816 -25.29 -3.25 36.71
N ARG A 817 -25.10 -3.38 35.39
CA ARG A 817 -25.91 -4.25 34.51
C ARG A 817 -25.06 -5.18 33.64
N LEU A 818 -23.81 -5.44 34.03
CA LEU A 818 -22.88 -6.31 33.28
C LEU A 818 -23.35 -7.77 33.24
N GLU A 819 -23.99 -8.25 34.31
CA GLU A 819 -24.59 -9.58 34.38
C GLU A 819 -25.74 -9.73 33.39
N GLU A 820 -26.54 -8.67 33.21
CA GLU A 820 -27.60 -8.64 32.19
C GLU A 820 -27.00 -8.65 30.78
N ALA A 821 -25.93 -7.88 30.55
CA ALA A 821 -25.22 -7.87 29.26
C ALA A 821 -24.72 -9.28 28.89
N ALA A 822 -24.10 -9.99 29.84
CA ALA A 822 -23.66 -11.37 29.64
C ALA A 822 -24.84 -12.31 29.31
N GLY A 823 -25.95 -12.20 30.05
CA GLY A 823 -27.16 -13.00 29.79
C GLY A 823 -27.77 -12.76 28.40
N GLN A 824 -27.76 -11.52 27.91
CA GLN A 824 -28.22 -11.20 26.54
C GLN A 824 -27.29 -11.82 25.47
N LEU A 825 -25.98 -11.86 25.72
CA LEU A 825 -25.00 -12.47 24.80
C LEU A 825 -25.10 -13.99 24.78
N ASP A 826 -25.36 -14.63 25.92
CA ASP A 826 -25.61 -16.08 25.98
C ASP A 826 -26.88 -16.45 25.18
N ALA A 827 -27.96 -15.65 25.32
CA ALA A 827 -29.16 -15.81 24.53
C ALA A 827 -28.90 -15.58 23.03
N ALA A 828 -28.13 -14.54 22.67
CA ALA A 828 -27.74 -14.28 21.29
C ALA A 828 -26.90 -15.43 20.70
N LEU A 829 -25.96 -16.00 21.46
CA LEU A 829 -25.12 -17.14 21.04
C LEU A 829 -25.92 -18.44 20.86
N ALA A 830 -26.98 -18.64 21.65
CA ALA A 830 -27.90 -19.77 21.50
C ALA A 830 -28.80 -19.60 20.26
N GLU A 831 -29.21 -18.37 19.96
CA GLU A 831 -30.12 -18.04 18.86
C GLU A 831 -29.41 -17.77 17.51
N ALA A 832 -28.09 -17.52 17.51
CA ALA A 832 -27.32 -17.21 16.31
C ALA A 832 -27.34 -18.33 15.24
N GLY A 833 -27.82 -19.53 15.57
CA GLY A 833 -27.88 -20.65 14.63
C GLY A 833 -26.51 -21.00 14.07
N GLY A 834 -26.43 -21.15 12.74
CA GLY A 834 -25.20 -21.41 12.00
C GLY A 834 -24.47 -20.16 11.49
N ASP A 835 -24.88 -18.94 11.87
CA ASP A 835 -24.26 -17.69 11.42
C ASP A 835 -22.90 -17.46 12.14
N PRO A 836 -21.76 -17.58 11.43
CA PRO A 836 -20.44 -17.44 12.04
C PRO A 836 -20.09 -15.99 12.39
N GLU A 837 -20.63 -15.00 11.67
CA GLU A 837 -20.30 -13.58 11.87
C GLU A 837 -20.96 -13.04 13.14
N LEU A 838 -22.26 -13.33 13.31
CA LEU A 838 -23.00 -12.96 14.51
C LEU A 838 -22.41 -13.64 15.75
N ARG A 839 -22.05 -14.93 15.64
CA ARG A 839 -21.43 -15.69 16.72
C ARG A 839 -20.06 -15.11 17.10
N LEU A 840 -19.27 -14.69 16.12
CA LEU A 840 -17.99 -14.04 16.35
C LEU A 840 -18.18 -12.71 17.10
N ALA A 841 -19.06 -11.84 16.61
CA ALA A 841 -19.31 -10.53 17.22
C ALA A 841 -19.81 -10.65 18.67
N ALA A 842 -20.68 -11.63 18.95
CA ALA A 842 -21.16 -11.90 20.30
C ALA A 842 -20.05 -12.40 21.25
N LEU A 843 -19.13 -13.24 20.79
CA LEU A 843 -17.98 -13.69 21.61
C LEU A 843 -17.01 -12.55 21.93
N VAL A 844 -16.77 -11.65 20.97
CA VAL A 844 -15.93 -10.46 21.19
C VAL A 844 -16.59 -9.51 22.18
N CYS A 845 -17.88 -9.23 22.03
CA CYS A 845 -18.62 -8.41 22.98
C CYS A 845 -18.62 -9.03 24.39
N LEU A 846 -18.80 -10.36 24.50
CA LEU A 846 -18.75 -11.08 25.76
C LEU A 846 -17.40 -10.94 26.46
N ALA A 847 -16.31 -11.10 25.71
CA ALA A 847 -14.96 -10.90 26.25
C ALA A 847 -14.76 -9.48 26.81
N ARG A 848 -15.28 -8.46 26.11
CA ARG A 848 -15.25 -7.06 26.57
C ARG A 848 -16.10 -6.84 27.82
N VAL A 849 -17.29 -7.45 27.93
CA VAL A 849 -18.12 -7.41 29.14
C VAL A 849 -17.38 -8.00 30.34
N HIS A 850 -16.71 -9.14 30.17
CA HIS A 850 -15.91 -9.75 31.23
C HIS A 850 -14.70 -8.88 31.64
N ARG A 851 -14.09 -8.14 30.70
CA ARG A 851 -13.05 -7.15 31.01
C ARG A 851 -13.60 -6.00 31.87
N GLU A 852 -14.80 -5.50 31.58
CA GLU A 852 -15.45 -4.48 32.43
C GLU A 852 -15.81 -5.03 33.82
N ARG A 853 -16.20 -6.32 33.94
CA ARG A 853 -16.41 -6.97 35.25
C ARG A 853 -15.11 -6.98 36.07
N TYR A 854 -13.97 -7.27 35.45
CA TYR A 854 -12.67 -7.14 36.11
C TYR A 854 -12.38 -5.71 36.56
N ALA A 855 -12.68 -4.71 35.73
CA ALA A 855 -12.49 -3.31 36.11
C ALA A 855 -13.34 -2.89 37.33
N ARG A 856 -14.54 -3.47 37.49
CA ARG A 856 -15.44 -3.24 38.62
C ARG A 856 -14.99 -3.97 39.90
N ASP A 857 -14.70 -5.26 39.80
CA ASP A 857 -14.57 -6.16 40.96
C ASP A 857 -13.11 -6.54 41.28
N ALA A 858 -12.18 -6.28 40.37
CA ALA A 858 -10.79 -6.76 40.38
C ALA A 858 -10.65 -8.28 40.51
N ASP A 859 -11.70 -9.05 40.21
CA ASP A 859 -11.73 -10.51 40.25
C ASP A 859 -10.99 -11.13 39.04
N PRO A 860 -9.84 -11.80 39.23
CA PRO A 860 -9.09 -12.41 38.15
C PRO A 860 -9.86 -13.44 37.33
N ALA A 861 -10.91 -14.08 37.89
CA ALA A 861 -11.74 -15.04 37.17
C ALA A 861 -12.41 -14.41 35.94
N ALA A 862 -12.83 -13.15 36.04
CA ALA A 862 -13.41 -12.43 34.91
C ALA A 862 -12.42 -12.27 33.74
N LEU A 863 -11.11 -12.15 34.00
CA LEU A 863 -10.12 -12.12 32.93
C LEU A 863 -9.88 -13.50 32.29
N GLU A 864 -10.08 -14.59 33.05
CA GLU A 864 -10.04 -15.95 32.50
C GLU A 864 -11.23 -16.19 31.56
N ASP A 865 -12.44 -15.79 31.98
CA ASP A 865 -13.65 -15.84 31.14
C ASP A 865 -13.46 -15.00 29.85
N ALA A 866 -12.90 -13.80 29.97
CA ALA A 866 -12.60 -12.94 28.82
C ALA A 866 -11.60 -13.60 27.86
N ALA A 867 -10.53 -14.19 28.39
CA ALA A 867 -9.53 -14.89 27.58
C ALA A 867 -10.11 -16.14 26.89
N GLU A 868 -11.05 -16.85 27.54
CA GLU A 868 -11.75 -17.97 26.93
C GLU A 868 -12.67 -17.52 25.80
N ALA A 869 -13.45 -16.46 26.01
CA ALA A 869 -14.33 -15.88 24.99
C ALA A 869 -13.54 -15.44 23.75
N TYR A 870 -12.41 -14.74 23.91
CA TYR A 870 -11.49 -14.44 22.81
C TYR A 870 -10.90 -15.69 22.15
N GLY A 871 -10.52 -16.70 22.93
CA GLY A 871 -10.05 -17.99 22.40
C GLY A 871 -11.11 -18.72 21.58
N ARG A 872 -12.39 -18.62 21.93
CA ARG A 872 -13.53 -19.13 21.16
C ARG A 872 -13.74 -18.32 19.87
N ALA A 873 -13.75 -16.98 19.97
CA ALA A 873 -13.87 -16.08 18.82
C ALA A 873 -12.79 -16.35 17.78
N ARG A 874 -11.55 -16.52 18.24
CA ARG A 874 -10.40 -16.80 17.39
C ARG A 874 -10.51 -18.08 16.57
N ARG A 875 -11.22 -19.10 17.04
CA ARG A 875 -11.41 -20.35 16.28
C ARG A 875 -12.35 -20.19 15.09
N LEU A 876 -13.13 -19.10 15.05
CA LEU A 876 -14.06 -18.80 13.96
C LEU A 876 -13.41 -17.98 12.84
N ILE A 877 -12.24 -17.39 13.06
CA ILE A 877 -11.59 -16.47 12.12
C ILE A 877 -10.44 -17.18 11.38
N PRO A 878 -10.46 -17.22 10.03
CA PRO A 878 -9.31 -17.65 9.22
C PRO A 878 -8.06 -16.80 9.50
N ARG A 879 -6.86 -17.39 9.37
CA ARG A 879 -5.60 -16.69 9.74
C ARG A 879 -5.26 -15.49 8.87
N ASP A 880 -5.79 -15.48 7.66
CA ASP A 880 -5.59 -14.50 6.60
C ASP A 880 -6.65 -13.39 6.60
N ALA A 881 -7.70 -13.51 7.42
CA ALA A 881 -8.74 -12.49 7.54
C ALA A 881 -8.26 -11.29 8.40
N GLU A 882 -8.65 -10.07 8.01
CA GLU A 882 -8.29 -8.82 8.73
C GLU A 882 -8.72 -8.84 10.21
N ALA A 883 -9.94 -9.34 10.49
CA ALA A 883 -10.47 -9.50 11.84
C ALA A 883 -9.55 -10.34 12.77
N TYR A 884 -8.67 -11.17 12.21
CA TYR A 884 -7.67 -11.92 12.97
C TYR A 884 -6.63 -11.00 13.62
N GLY A 885 -6.15 -9.99 12.88
CA GLY A 885 -5.15 -9.03 13.34
C GLY A 885 -5.70 -7.99 14.30
N GLU A 886 -7.01 -7.73 14.23
CA GLU A 886 -7.73 -6.81 15.12
C GLU A 886 -8.04 -7.43 16.50
N LEU A 887 -8.36 -8.73 16.54
CA LEU A 887 -8.70 -9.44 17.78
C LEU A 887 -7.50 -9.62 18.73
N LEU A 888 -6.31 -9.89 18.17
CA LEU A 888 -5.16 -10.36 18.94
C LEU A 888 -4.57 -9.34 19.93
N PRO A 889 -4.51 -8.02 19.64
CA PRO A 889 -4.12 -7.02 20.63
C PRO A 889 -5.00 -7.03 21.88
N GLU A 890 -6.33 -7.01 21.72
CA GLU A 890 -7.27 -7.01 22.85
C GLU A 890 -7.17 -8.31 23.67
N TRP A 891 -7.03 -9.46 23.00
CA TRP A 891 -6.82 -10.73 23.69
C TRP A 891 -5.48 -10.77 24.44
N GLY A 892 -4.41 -10.28 23.81
CA GLY A 892 -3.09 -10.15 24.42
C GLY A 892 -3.13 -9.27 25.67
N ASP A 893 -3.89 -8.17 25.65
CA ASP A 893 -4.05 -7.27 26.79
C ASP A 893 -4.78 -7.92 27.96
N VAL A 894 -5.86 -8.64 27.71
CA VAL A 894 -6.56 -9.41 28.75
C VAL A 894 -5.62 -10.44 29.38
N LEU A 895 -4.82 -11.14 28.58
CA LEU A 895 -3.84 -12.10 29.09
C LEU A 895 -2.70 -11.44 29.88
N LEU A 896 -2.28 -10.23 29.49
CA LEU A 896 -1.29 -9.45 30.24
C LEU A 896 -1.84 -9.00 31.60
N ASP A 897 -3.06 -8.48 31.63
CA ASP A 897 -3.70 -8.07 32.88
C ASP A 897 -3.95 -9.28 33.78
N ARG A 898 -4.33 -10.43 33.19
CA ARG A 898 -4.45 -11.69 33.95
C ARG A 898 -3.11 -12.15 34.49
N ALA A 899 -2.03 -11.99 33.72
CA ALA A 899 -0.69 -12.35 34.14
C ALA A 899 -0.17 -11.48 35.30
N ARG A 900 -0.63 -10.24 35.42
CA ARG A 900 -0.31 -9.33 36.53
C ARG A 900 -1.14 -9.58 37.78
N ALA A 901 -2.36 -10.11 37.62
CA ALA A 901 -3.25 -10.43 38.72
C ALA A 901 -2.71 -11.58 39.60
N ALA A 902 -3.35 -11.80 40.75
CA ALA A 902 -2.99 -12.88 41.67
C ALA A 902 -2.92 -14.24 40.95
N ASP A 903 -1.88 -15.02 41.27
CA ASP A 903 -1.57 -16.32 40.64
C ASP A 903 -1.45 -16.28 39.10
N GLY A 904 -1.17 -15.09 38.54
CA GLY A 904 -1.11 -14.82 37.10
C GLY A 904 0.12 -15.38 36.37
N ARG A 905 1.16 -15.82 37.10
CA ARG A 905 2.43 -16.29 36.52
C ARG A 905 2.26 -17.31 35.39
N ARG A 906 1.28 -18.20 35.47
CA ARG A 906 1.02 -19.24 34.43
C ARG A 906 0.54 -18.67 33.09
N PHE A 907 0.04 -17.44 33.06
CA PHE A 907 -0.51 -16.80 31.87
C PHE A 907 0.50 -15.97 31.08
N THR A 908 1.71 -15.72 31.61
CA THR A 908 2.77 -14.94 30.95
C THR A 908 3.15 -15.54 29.59
N GLY A 909 3.31 -16.86 29.51
CA GLY A 909 3.63 -17.58 28.27
C GLY A 909 2.51 -17.47 27.23
N ALA A 910 1.25 -17.54 27.67
CA ALA A 910 0.10 -17.36 26.78
C ALA A 910 0.02 -15.92 26.25
N ALA A 911 0.23 -14.92 27.11
CA ALA A 911 0.25 -13.50 26.73
C ALA A 911 1.35 -13.21 25.69
N VAL A 912 2.59 -13.63 25.95
CA VAL A 912 3.72 -13.44 25.02
C VAL A 912 3.45 -14.13 23.68
N ARG A 913 2.90 -15.36 23.69
CA ARG A 913 2.55 -16.08 22.46
C ARG A 913 1.51 -15.32 21.62
N VAL A 914 0.43 -14.86 22.24
CA VAL A 914 -0.64 -14.12 21.55
C VAL A 914 -0.12 -12.77 21.03
N LEU A 915 0.71 -12.07 21.80
CA LEU A 915 1.31 -10.79 21.37
C LEU A 915 2.33 -10.95 20.24
N ARG A 916 3.11 -12.04 20.22
CA ARG A 916 3.96 -12.39 19.08
C ARG A 916 3.15 -12.67 17.83
N GLU A 917 2.03 -13.38 18.00
CA GLU A 917 1.12 -13.65 16.89
C GLU A 917 0.43 -12.37 16.40
N SER A 918 0.01 -11.49 17.30
CA SER A 918 -0.50 -10.14 17.00
C SER A 918 0.49 -9.35 16.16
N ARG A 919 1.77 -9.36 16.55
CA ARG A 919 2.86 -8.70 15.81
C ARG A 919 3.12 -9.32 14.44
N ALA A 920 2.94 -10.63 14.28
CA ALA A 920 3.15 -11.35 13.03
C ALA A 920 1.96 -11.23 12.06
N ALA A 921 0.76 -10.96 12.58
CA ALA A 921 -0.47 -10.85 11.80
C ALA A 921 -0.54 -9.59 10.92
N VAL A 922 0.26 -8.56 11.22
CA VAL A 922 0.24 -7.29 10.50
C VAL A 922 1.62 -6.93 9.89
N PRO A 923 1.65 -6.23 8.75
CA PRO A 923 2.89 -5.70 8.20
C PRO A 923 3.47 -4.60 9.10
N GLN A 924 4.74 -4.26 8.93
CA GLN A 924 5.38 -3.16 9.68
C GLN A 924 4.81 -1.77 9.32
N SER A 925 4.12 -1.64 8.20
CA SER A 925 3.46 -0.39 7.78
C SER A 925 2.15 -0.11 8.52
N ASP A 926 1.64 -1.10 9.27
CA ASP A 926 0.39 -0.99 10.01
C ASP A 926 0.44 0.15 11.05
N PRO A 927 -0.58 1.02 11.13
CA PRO A 927 -0.61 2.13 12.08
C PRO A 927 -0.45 1.70 13.54
N GLY A 928 -0.98 0.54 13.92
CA GLY A 928 -0.86 -0.06 15.25
C GLY A 928 0.40 -0.90 15.47
N ALA A 929 1.37 -0.91 14.55
CA ALA A 929 2.58 -1.71 14.68
C ALA A 929 3.44 -1.30 15.89
N ALA A 930 3.56 0.01 16.16
CA ALA A 930 4.28 0.53 17.31
C ALA A 930 3.61 0.11 18.63
N HIS A 931 2.28 0.27 18.70
CA HIS A 931 1.48 -0.21 19.83
C HIS A 931 1.69 -1.71 20.09
N ARG A 932 1.57 -2.57 19.08
CA ARG A 932 1.76 -4.03 19.22
C ARG A 932 3.17 -4.39 19.70
N LEU A 933 4.20 -3.67 19.26
CA LEU A 933 5.58 -3.83 19.74
C LEU A 933 5.71 -3.48 21.22
N LEU A 934 5.11 -2.36 21.65
CA LEU A 934 5.08 -1.93 23.05
C LEU A 934 4.42 -2.98 23.95
N ARG A 935 3.26 -3.52 23.52
CA ARG A 935 2.55 -4.56 24.26
C ARG A 935 3.36 -5.84 24.36
N LEU A 936 4.02 -6.28 23.28
CA LEU A 936 4.91 -7.45 23.32
C LEU A 936 6.11 -7.25 24.25
N ALA A 937 6.78 -6.09 24.18
CA ALA A 937 7.88 -5.75 25.08
C ALA A 937 7.42 -5.74 26.55
N THR A 938 6.21 -5.23 26.81
CA THR A 938 5.58 -5.28 28.13
C THR A 938 5.39 -6.73 28.62
N GLY A 939 4.93 -7.63 27.75
CA GLY A 939 4.79 -9.05 28.07
C GLY A 939 6.12 -9.76 28.36
N LEU A 940 7.15 -9.45 27.59
CA LEU A 940 8.50 -10.01 27.79
C LEU A 940 9.10 -9.52 29.11
N ARG A 941 8.98 -8.22 29.44
CA ARG A 941 9.40 -7.68 30.74
C ARG A 941 8.67 -8.34 31.91
N LEU A 942 7.35 -8.54 31.76
CA LEU A 942 6.56 -9.22 32.79
C LEU A 942 7.00 -10.68 32.97
N ARG A 943 7.24 -11.41 31.87
CA ARG A 943 7.76 -12.78 31.93
C ARG A 943 9.14 -12.83 32.56
N HIS A 944 10.04 -11.92 32.18
CA HIS A 944 11.33 -11.75 32.83
C HIS A 944 11.21 -11.53 34.34
N ALA A 945 10.30 -10.67 34.80
CA ALA A 945 10.11 -10.43 36.23
C ALA A 945 9.72 -11.71 37.02
N TYR A 946 9.08 -12.68 36.36
CA TYR A 946 8.68 -13.96 36.97
C TYR A 946 9.67 -15.12 36.77
N GLU A 947 10.44 -15.10 35.68
CA GLU A 947 11.31 -16.22 35.26
C GLU A 947 12.80 -15.90 35.40
N GLY A 948 13.16 -14.61 35.41
CA GLY A 948 14.54 -14.13 35.51
C GLY A 948 15.37 -14.28 34.24
N ASP A 949 14.78 -14.66 33.10
CA ASP A 949 15.52 -14.89 31.84
C ASP A 949 15.97 -13.54 31.22
N PRO A 950 17.28 -13.24 31.17
CA PRO A 950 17.77 -11.97 30.61
C PRO A 950 17.59 -11.86 29.09
N VAL A 951 17.27 -12.95 28.37
CA VAL A 951 16.97 -12.92 26.93
C VAL A 951 15.73 -12.07 26.65
N ASP A 952 14.72 -12.18 27.51
CA ASP A 952 13.48 -11.40 27.39
C ASP A 952 13.72 -9.88 27.51
N LEU A 953 14.65 -9.45 28.37
CA LEU A 953 15.02 -8.04 28.49
C LEU A 953 15.74 -7.53 27.24
N ARG A 954 16.60 -8.35 26.63
CA ARG A 954 17.31 -7.97 25.38
C ARG A 954 16.36 -7.91 24.19
N GLU A 955 15.40 -8.83 24.11
CA GLU A 955 14.34 -8.78 23.10
C GLU A 955 13.44 -7.56 23.33
N ALA A 956 13.04 -7.27 24.58
CA ALA A 956 12.26 -6.09 24.92
C ALA A 956 13.00 -4.78 24.57
N GLU A 957 14.31 -4.67 24.86
CA GLU A 957 15.16 -3.54 24.47
C GLU A 957 15.08 -3.29 22.95
N TYR A 958 15.32 -4.33 22.15
CA TYR A 958 15.24 -4.25 20.69
C TYR A 958 13.83 -3.85 20.18
N LEU A 959 12.78 -4.45 20.75
CA LEU A 959 11.41 -4.16 20.34
C LEU A 959 10.97 -2.73 20.66
N LEU A 960 11.46 -2.16 21.77
CA LEU A 960 11.17 -0.78 22.16
C LEU A 960 11.88 0.23 21.25
N GLU A 961 13.15 -0.03 20.87
CA GLU A 961 13.83 0.78 19.86
C GLU A 961 13.10 0.74 18.51
N LEU A 962 12.56 -0.42 18.13
CA LEU A 962 11.76 -0.59 16.92
C LEU A 962 10.40 0.11 17.04
N ALA A 963 9.77 0.08 18.21
CA ALA A 963 8.51 0.76 18.47
C ALA A 963 8.65 2.28 18.28
N VAL A 964 9.73 2.87 18.81
CA VAL A 964 10.03 4.30 18.60
C VAL A 964 10.15 4.63 17.11
N ARG A 965 10.84 3.79 16.32
CA ARG A 965 11.03 4.03 14.88
C ARG A 965 9.74 3.93 14.06
N HIS A 966 8.77 3.16 14.53
CA HIS A 966 7.50 2.94 13.84
C HIS A 966 6.36 3.83 14.35
N SER A 967 6.54 4.48 15.51
CA SER A 967 5.53 5.34 16.13
C SER A 967 5.39 6.65 15.36
N ARG A 968 4.16 6.97 14.97
CA ARG A 968 3.81 8.24 14.29
C ARG A 968 3.29 9.30 15.27
N ASP A 969 2.84 8.88 16.44
CA ASP A 969 2.35 9.73 17.52
C ASP A 969 3.48 10.04 18.52
N PRO A 970 3.74 11.33 18.84
CA PRO A 970 4.70 11.72 19.87
C PRO A 970 4.40 11.14 21.26
N LEU A 971 3.13 10.93 21.63
CA LEU A 971 2.76 10.35 22.92
C LEU A 971 3.11 8.85 23.00
N GLU A 972 2.87 8.09 21.93
CA GLU A 972 3.35 6.70 21.83
C GLU A 972 4.89 6.62 21.84
N GLN A 973 5.59 7.53 21.17
CA GLN A 973 7.07 7.61 21.24
C GLN A 973 7.55 7.87 22.66
N ALA A 974 6.87 8.77 23.39
CA ALA A 974 7.19 9.06 24.78
C ALA A 974 7.03 7.84 25.69
N ARG A 975 5.94 7.07 25.53
CA ARG A 975 5.71 5.81 26.25
C ARG A 975 6.79 4.78 25.93
N ALA A 976 7.16 4.63 24.66
CA ALA A 976 8.21 3.71 24.23
C ALA A 976 9.58 4.05 24.82
N TRP A 977 9.98 5.32 24.80
CA TRP A 977 11.24 5.76 25.40
C TRP A 977 11.25 5.63 26.92
N ARG A 978 10.10 5.84 27.57
CA ARG A 978 9.96 5.60 29.02
C ARG A 978 10.20 4.13 29.34
N ASP A 979 9.54 3.22 28.61
CA ASP A 979 9.69 1.78 28.84
C ASP A 979 11.10 1.30 28.48
N HIS A 980 11.72 1.89 27.46
CA HIS A 980 13.11 1.61 27.12
C HIS A 980 14.04 2.01 28.27
N GLY A 981 13.83 3.19 28.88
CA GLY A 981 14.57 3.62 30.07
C GLY A 981 14.44 2.65 31.25
N ASP A 982 13.23 2.12 31.48
CA ASP A 982 13.01 1.11 32.51
C ASP A 982 13.77 -0.20 32.21
N VAL A 983 13.73 -0.69 30.97
CA VAL A 983 14.47 -1.89 30.56
C VAL A 983 15.98 -1.71 30.77
N GLN A 984 16.53 -0.52 30.48
CA GLN A 984 17.95 -0.26 30.76
C GLN A 984 18.28 -0.34 32.26
N GLN A 985 17.36 0.10 33.14
CA GLN A 985 17.53 -0.07 34.58
C GLN A 985 17.44 -1.54 35.01
N GLU A 986 16.51 -2.30 34.45
CA GLU A 986 16.34 -3.74 34.71
C GLU A 986 17.61 -4.50 34.28
N ILE A 987 18.16 -4.20 33.09
CA ILE A 987 19.43 -4.77 32.62
C ILE A 987 20.59 -4.36 33.54
N HIS A 988 20.66 -3.10 33.99
CA HIS A 988 21.66 -2.66 34.97
C HIS A 988 21.57 -3.46 36.29
N GLY A 989 20.37 -3.76 36.77
CA GLY A 989 20.18 -4.57 37.98
C GLY A 989 20.90 -5.92 37.91
N HIS A 990 20.94 -6.52 36.71
CA HIS A 990 21.58 -7.81 36.42
C HIS A 990 23.08 -7.68 36.12
N THR A 991 23.47 -6.73 35.27
CA THR A 991 24.86 -6.60 34.78
C THR A 991 25.74 -5.73 35.66
N ARG A 992 25.14 -4.88 36.49
CA ARG A 992 25.79 -3.80 37.27
C ARG A 992 26.59 -2.81 36.43
N ALA A 993 26.39 -2.78 35.11
CA ALA A 993 27.14 -1.93 34.20
C ALA A 993 26.59 -0.48 34.24
N LEU A 994 27.45 0.51 34.52
CA LEU A 994 27.02 1.90 34.72
C LEU A 994 26.59 2.60 33.42
N ASP A 995 27.10 2.16 32.26
CA ASP A 995 26.70 2.64 30.94
C ASP A 995 25.20 2.45 30.69
N ARG A 996 24.59 1.42 31.29
CA ARG A 996 23.15 1.17 31.23
C ARG A 996 22.34 2.23 31.96
N LEU A 997 22.84 2.76 33.08
CA LEU A 997 22.19 3.90 33.75
C LEU A 997 22.31 5.18 32.92
N ASP A 998 23.45 5.40 32.24
CA ASP A 998 23.59 6.52 31.30
C ASP A 998 22.58 6.42 30.13
N ARG A 999 22.41 5.22 29.55
CA ARG A 999 21.39 4.96 28.52
C ARG A 999 19.96 5.13 29.06
N ALA A 1000 19.69 4.74 30.29
CA ALA A 1000 18.40 4.96 30.94
C ALA A 1000 18.10 6.47 31.07
N ALA A 1001 19.06 7.26 31.54
CA ALA A 1001 18.92 8.72 31.66
C ALA A 1001 18.72 9.41 30.30
N ASP A 1002 19.38 8.95 29.23
CA ASP A 1002 19.14 9.43 27.87
C ASP A 1002 17.74 9.06 27.37
N SER A 1003 17.31 7.82 27.61
CA SER A 1003 15.97 7.34 27.20
C SER A 1003 14.88 8.17 27.85
N TYR A 1004 14.96 8.43 29.16
CA TYR A 1004 14.00 9.30 29.84
C TYR A 1004 14.04 10.75 29.35
N ARG A 1005 15.21 11.27 28.95
CA ARG A 1005 15.31 12.59 28.32
C ARG A 1005 14.60 12.62 26.96
N ARG A 1006 14.71 11.58 26.16
CA ARG A 1006 13.99 11.46 24.87
C ARG A 1006 12.49 11.31 25.09
N ALA A 1007 12.08 10.50 26.07
CA ALA A 1007 10.68 10.36 26.48
C ALA A 1007 10.07 11.72 26.88
N TRP A 1008 10.81 12.50 27.66
CA TRP A 1008 10.38 13.83 28.08
C TRP A 1008 10.17 14.78 26.90
N ARG A 1009 11.10 14.81 25.93
CA ARG A 1009 10.96 15.65 24.74
C ARG A 1009 9.75 15.28 23.90
N ALA A 1010 9.56 13.99 23.63
CA ALA A 1010 8.42 13.49 22.87
C ALA A 1010 7.08 13.79 23.58
N ALA A 1011 7.04 13.68 24.92
CA ALA A 1011 5.85 14.03 25.70
C ALA A 1011 5.52 15.52 25.65
N LEU A 1012 6.53 16.40 25.60
CA LEU A 1012 6.31 17.84 25.43
C LEU A 1012 5.85 18.21 24.01
N GLU A 1013 6.28 17.46 22.99
CA GLU A 1013 5.80 17.64 21.62
C GLU A 1013 4.31 17.27 21.50
N ALA A 1014 3.88 16.19 22.14
CA ALA A 1014 2.47 15.79 22.22
C ALA A 1014 1.57 16.86 22.90
N ASP A 1015 2.08 17.54 23.93
CA ASP A 1015 1.32 18.59 24.65
C ASP A 1015 1.00 19.81 23.76
N VAL A 1016 1.87 20.11 22.78
CA VAL A 1016 1.68 21.24 21.84
C VAL A 1016 0.55 20.96 20.85
N GLU A 1017 0.34 19.70 20.48
CA GLU A 1017 -0.66 19.30 19.48
C GLU A 1017 -2.07 19.11 20.08
N ASP A 1018 -2.20 18.56 21.30
CA ASP A 1018 -3.53 18.19 21.84
C ASP A 1018 -3.86 18.66 23.29
N ARG A 1019 -2.98 19.43 23.98
CA ARG A 1019 -3.19 19.87 25.39
C ARG A 1019 -3.74 18.74 26.29
N GLU A 1020 -3.24 17.53 26.14
CA GLU A 1020 -3.68 16.41 26.95
C GLU A 1020 -2.99 16.43 28.31
N ASP A 1021 -3.77 16.44 29.40
CA ASP A 1021 -3.26 16.28 30.77
C ASP A 1021 -2.36 15.02 30.88
N THR A 1022 -2.63 13.99 30.09
CA THR A 1022 -1.85 12.73 30.00
C THR A 1022 -0.39 12.96 29.56
N ALA A 1023 -0.15 13.80 28.56
CA ALA A 1023 1.19 14.06 28.04
C ALA A 1023 2.05 14.79 29.08
N VAL A 1024 1.47 15.80 29.75
CA VAL A 1024 2.12 16.54 30.83
C VAL A 1024 2.43 15.65 32.03
N GLN A 1025 1.49 14.78 32.42
CA GLN A 1025 1.71 13.80 33.49
C GLN A 1025 2.85 12.83 33.16
N LEU A 1026 2.91 12.34 31.91
CA LEU A 1026 4.01 11.48 31.45
C LEU A 1026 5.35 12.21 31.46
N ALA A 1027 5.40 13.45 30.94
CA ALA A 1027 6.58 14.29 30.94
C ALA A 1027 7.13 14.55 32.36
N ALA A 1028 6.24 14.83 33.32
CA ALA A 1028 6.60 15.01 34.72
C ALA A 1028 7.16 13.72 35.32
N ARG A 1029 6.52 12.58 35.03
CA ARG A 1029 6.95 11.27 35.53
C ARG A 1029 8.32 10.86 35.01
N VAL A 1030 8.61 11.03 33.72
CA VAL A 1030 9.90 10.63 33.15
C VAL A 1030 11.05 11.53 33.62
N GLN A 1031 10.81 12.81 33.90
CA GLN A 1031 11.82 13.68 34.52
C GLN A 1031 12.15 13.27 35.95
N GLN A 1032 11.15 12.86 36.72
CA GLN A 1032 11.39 12.29 38.05
C GLN A 1032 12.26 11.02 37.96
N LEU A 1033 11.90 10.07 37.07
CA LEU A 1033 12.68 8.85 36.85
C LEU A 1033 14.12 9.15 36.38
N ARG A 1034 14.30 10.18 35.55
CA ARG A 1034 15.62 10.65 35.12
C ARG A 1034 16.44 11.20 36.29
N GLY A 1035 15.82 11.97 37.18
CA GLY A 1035 16.44 12.43 38.43
C GLY A 1035 16.96 11.26 39.25
N ASP A 1036 16.12 10.24 39.47
CA ASP A 1036 16.45 9.05 40.28
C ASP A 1036 17.66 8.27 39.70
N VAL A 1037 17.80 8.23 38.37
CA VAL A 1037 18.95 7.62 37.69
C VAL A 1037 20.20 8.50 37.81
N LEU A 1038 20.07 9.82 37.65
CA LEU A 1038 21.20 10.76 37.72
C LEU A 1038 21.81 10.84 39.12
N GLU A 1039 21.01 10.68 40.17
CA GLU A 1039 21.50 10.56 41.54
C GLU A 1039 22.33 9.29 41.75
N ARG A 1040 21.87 8.14 41.22
CA ARG A 1040 22.63 6.89 41.25
C ARG A 1040 23.94 6.96 40.45
N LEU A 1041 23.98 7.80 39.41
CA LEU A 1041 25.20 8.12 38.65
C LEU A 1041 26.10 9.16 39.35
N ALA A 1042 25.77 9.58 40.58
CA ALA A 1042 26.48 10.61 41.33
C ALA A 1042 26.58 11.96 40.58
N ARG A 1043 25.51 12.36 39.88
CA ARG A 1043 25.39 13.65 39.16
C ARG A 1043 24.32 14.56 39.81
N PRO A 1044 24.53 15.01 41.07
CA PRO A 1044 23.51 15.67 41.88
C PRO A 1044 22.96 16.97 41.29
N ARG A 1045 23.79 17.77 40.60
CA ARG A 1045 23.33 19.01 39.92
C ARG A 1045 22.36 18.71 38.78
N ALA A 1046 22.67 17.73 37.93
CA ALA A 1046 21.81 17.34 36.83
C ALA A 1046 20.52 16.66 37.32
N ALA A 1047 20.59 15.93 38.44
CA ALA A 1047 19.41 15.37 39.10
C ALA A 1047 18.49 16.46 39.66
N LEU A 1048 19.07 17.48 40.31
CA LEU A 1048 18.34 18.64 40.82
C LEU A 1048 17.57 19.37 39.71
N ASP A 1049 18.20 19.59 38.56
CA ASP A 1049 17.55 20.21 37.39
C ASP A 1049 16.36 19.36 36.89
N ALA A 1050 16.54 18.03 36.80
CA ALA A 1050 15.49 17.11 36.39
C ALA A 1050 14.29 17.12 37.36
N TYR A 1051 14.54 17.11 38.68
CA TYR A 1051 13.47 17.19 39.67
C TYR A 1051 12.75 18.53 39.67
N ARG A 1052 13.45 19.65 39.47
CA ARG A 1052 12.83 20.97 39.33
C ARG A 1052 11.90 21.01 38.12
N SER A 1053 12.34 20.49 36.97
CA SER A 1053 11.48 20.36 35.78
C SER A 1053 10.27 19.45 36.04
N ALA A 1054 10.45 18.32 36.75
CA ALA A 1054 9.34 17.45 37.11
C ALA A 1054 8.32 18.16 38.01
N LEU A 1055 8.78 18.92 39.01
CA LEU A 1055 7.91 19.67 39.91
C LEU A 1055 7.11 20.75 39.17
N GLU A 1056 7.76 21.49 38.28
CA GLU A 1056 7.09 22.48 37.44
C GLU A 1056 5.96 21.84 36.62
N LEU A 1057 6.21 20.70 35.99
CA LEU A 1057 5.19 19.99 35.20
C LEU A 1057 4.04 19.47 36.07
N TRP A 1058 4.32 18.89 37.25
CA TRP A 1058 3.27 18.47 38.18
C TRP A 1058 2.40 19.63 38.69
N THR A 1059 2.91 20.86 38.73
CA THR A 1059 2.09 22.03 39.10
C THR A 1059 1.15 22.49 37.99
N ARG A 1060 1.36 22.05 36.74
CA ARG A 1060 0.50 22.38 35.59
C ARG A 1060 -0.67 21.41 35.40
N THR A 1061 -0.62 20.21 35.98
CA THR A 1061 -1.67 19.20 35.83
C THR A 1061 -2.91 19.52 36.67
N ARG A 1062 -4.12 19.33 36.11
CA ARG A 1062 -5.41 19.61 36.80
C ARG A 1062 -5.73 18.67 37.96
N GLU A 1063 -5.33 17.41 37.87
CA GLU A 1063 -5.38 16.49 39.01
C GLU A 1063 -4.27 16.85 39.99
N ALA A 1064 -4.67 17.23 41.20
CA ALA A 1064 -3.74 17.59 42.25
C ALA A 1064 -2.90 16.37 42.67
N ALA A 1065 -1.77 16.14 41.99
CA ALA A 1065 -0.74 15.19 42.37
C ALA A 1065 0.06 15.70 43.58
N THR A 1066 -0.64 16.11 44.64
CA THR A 1066 -0.10 16.73 45.85
C THR A 1066 0.98 15.87 46.49
N GLY A 1067 0.71 14.57 46.69
CA GLY A 1067 1.68 13.65 47.28
C GLY A 1067 2.93 13.40 46.43
N ARG A 1068 2.83 13.39 45.10
CA ARG A 1068 4.01 13.22 44.21
C ARG A 1068 4.84 14.50 44.14
N SER A 1069 4.18 15.65 44.11
CA SER A 1069 4.83 16.96 44.13
C SER A 1069 5.60 17.18 45.44
N GLU A 1070 5.04 16.76 46.57
CA GLU A 1070 5.71 16.80 47.88
C GLU A 1070 6.94 15.90 47.94
N ALA A 1071 6.86 14.67 47.42
CA ALA A 1071 8.01 13.76 47.35
C ALA A 1071 9.16 14.36 46.52
N VAL A 1072 8.84 14.98 45.37
CA VAL A 1072 9.85 15.65 44.53
C VAL A 1072 10.45 16.88 45.24
N ARG A 1073 9.63 17.70 45.92
CA ARG A 1073 10.14 18.84 46.73
C ARG A 1073 11.06 18.38 47.85
N ALA A 1074 10.69 17.33 48.57
CA ALA A 1074 11.53 16.78 49.63
C ALA A 1074 12.89 16.32 49.08
N ARG A 1075 12.91 15.73 47.87
CA ARG A 1075 14.17 15.29 47.24
C ARG A 1075 15.04 16.45 46.78
N ILE A 1076 14.44 17.50 46.22
CA ILE A 1076 15.12 18.76 45.87
C ILE A 1076 15.83 19.35 47.10
N LEU A 1077 15.11 19.49 48.22
CA LEU A 1077 15.68 20.04 49.46
C LEU A 1077 16.82 19.18 50.01
N ALA A 1078 16.70 17.85 49.93
CA ALA A 1078 17.76 16.94 50.37
C ALA A 1078 19.04 17.06 49.52
N LEU A 1079 18.90 17.25 48.20
CA LEU A 1079 20.03 17.46 47.29
C LEU A 1079 20.67 18.84 47.47
N GLU A 1080 19.88 19.89 47.69
CA GLU A 1080 20.37 21.25 47.96
C GLU A 1080 21.12 21.34 49.29
N ALA A 1081 20.72 20.58 50.30
CA ALA A 1081 21.42 20.52 51.58
C ALA A 1081 22.75 19.73 51.51
N GLY A 1082 22.95 18.90 50.49
CA GLY A 1082 24.13 18.06 50.30
C GLY A 1082 25.13 18.54 49.24
N LEU A 1083 24.77 19.59 48.48
CA LEU A 1083 25.59 20.25 47.44
C LEU A 1083 26.33 21.46 48.01
#